data_AF-A0A8T0FUP3-F1
#
_entry.id   AF-A0A8T0FUP3-F1
#
_cell.length_a   1.000
_cell.length_b   1.000
_cell.length_c   1.000
_cell.angle_alpha   90.00
_cell.angle_beta   90.00
_cell.angle_gamma   90.00
#
_symmetry.space_group_name_H-M   'P 1'
#
loop_
_entity.id
_entity.type
_entity.pdbx_description
1 polymer ?
#
loop_
_entity_poly.entity_id
_entity_poly.type
_entity_poly.pdbx_seq_one_letter_code
_entity_poly.pdbx_strand_id
1 'polypeptide(L)'
;MATVEESTTVKSPALEEVLRAQNENISDVESELMIVDEERKWDLYDESAVQKDRLTEDRPTFNKAVKLLKILVYLATFGIILACAVLSKATLLFMTSVIHEKNTFSPCNISGLERDQKYVVQLSKEERYSWMWCLLFVFFVPEILTFIRSARLCIFKKYQKPKLSSFILVFVVETLHIVGLTIMVFVVFPQINSIVALALTNAVCIVPSFLNVYASWNSQNTVQAWMNNILCLFVIVGQIIIVIWASMYGHEAISHEFDTNSHSATILMSCATVAAILISCAWWENFVNINSPHILQTFKNDIERSRNFIYIFISSWKIILLYFAVLICLSLSSNSDEVRIFLKTFPNCFKRHNLTLIWPNIDDTVIISDTLKPPKTLTFFNDHTEPYLPLIIAAIHMTASFLCYSCGKFVCKICIQGFSYALPVLLTVPVTMSFLNSACEHECGYKRLTKTYHYWNCPEDQSGFSIETRIFWILWLLSQVLITIHLWNPQNERMASTNKLFVNPLYCSALIDQSLALNRRRNEKVEPDGHARLDSNVSEMDGSDVPRIFACATMWHETPDEMEQLLKSIMRMDVHQCSQKTIQDGLVIRNPDYYEIETHIFFDDAFVVSDDDDDKMTINSFVKDFIAAVDTAASKVYSKKCQQPDPPIKVPTPYGGRLIWRLLGDNALVVHLKNKELIRHKKRWSQPVLISGEDRWLCTLLLQRGYRVEYSAASDAYTHCPETFGEFYTQRRRWAPSTMANIMDLLINYKKTIKCNDNISRLYIAYQVLLMIGTILGPGTIFLMLGGFLGEPQNGLLLSN
;
A
#
# COMPACT_ATOMS: atom_id res chain seq x y z
N MET A 1 -15.36 61.83 -22.14
CA MET A 1 -15.80 62.79 -21.11
C MET A 1 -17.29 62.57 -20.90
N ALA A 2 -17.69 62.32 -19.64
CA ALA A 2 -19.05 62.29 -19.09
C ALA A 2 -20.02 61.14 -19.49
N THR A 3 -20.07 60.15 -18.59
CA THR A 3 -21.25 59.61 -17.86
C THR A 3 -22.59 59.41 -18.59
N VAL A 4 -23.08 58.16 -18.58
CA VAL A 4 -24.51 57.83 -18.70
C VAL A 4 -24.90 56.88 -17.56
N GLU A 5 -26.05 57.21 -16.97
CA GLU A 5 -26.59 56.86 -15.66
C GLU A 5 -27.13 55.42 -15.54
N GLU A 6 -27.19 54.96 -14.29
CA GLU A 6 -27.90 53.78 -13.81
C GLU A 6 -29.41 53.87 -14.10
N SER A 7 -29.96 52.88 -14.80
CA SER A 7 -31.40 52.62 -14.84
C SER A 7 -31.77 51.56 -13.81
N THR A 8 -32.45 51.99 -12.76
CA THR A 8 -33.11 51.16 -11.74
C THR A 8 -34.23 50.32 -12.37
N THR A 9 -34.05 49.00 -12.45
CA THR A 9 -35.14 48.07 -12.77
C THR A 9 -36.02 47.85 -11.55
N VAL A 10 -37.23 48.41 -11.62
CA VAL A 10 -38.35 48.18 -10.71
C VAL A 10 -38.66 46.68 -10.66
N LYS A 11 -38.42 46.04 -9.51
CA LYS A 11 -38.90 44.67 -9.24
C LYS A 11 -40.41 44.70 -9.13
N SER A 12 -41.10 43.98 -10.02
CA SER A 12 -42.54 43.77 -9.95
C SER A 12 -42.88 42.93 -8.71
N PRO A 13 -43.75 43.41 -7.80
CA PRO A 13 -44.16 42.66 -6.60
C PRO A 13 -44.89 41.34 -6.92
N ALA A 14 -45.38 41.16 -8.15
CA ALA A 14 -46.01 39.93 -8.58
C ALA A 14 -45.03 38.76 -8.77
N LEU A 15 -43.75 39.02 -9.09
CA LEU A 15 -42.75 37.96 -9.26
C LEU A 15 -42.28 37.39 -7.91
N GLU A 16 -42.29 38.23 -6.87
CA GLU A 16 -41.89 37.86 -5.51
C GLU A 16 -43.01 37.10 -4.79
N GLU A 17 -44.28 37.39 -5.09
CA GLU A 17 -45.43 36.57 -4.67
C GLU A 17 -45.48 35.21 -5.38
N VAL A 18 -45.15 35.14 -6.69
CA VAL A 18 -45.08 33.86 -7.41
C VAL A 18 -43.91 33.00 -6.92
N LEU A 19 -42.77 33.60 -6.59
CA LEU A 19 -41.62 32.89 -6.00
C LEU A 19 -41.89 32.45 -4.55
N ARG A 20 -42.67 33.21 -3.77
CA ARG A 20 -43.13 32.78 -2.43
C ARG A 20 -44.15 31.66 -2.51
N ALA A 21 -45.12 31.73 -3.42
CA ALA A 21 -46.10 30.67 -3.63
C ALA A 21 -45.47 29.38 -4.19
N GLN A 22 -44.39 29.49 -4.98
CA GLN A 22 -43.60 28.33 -5.40
C GLN A 22 -42.75 27.75 -4.25
N ASN A 23 -42.18 28.58 -3.38
CA ASN A 23 -41.40 28.11 -2.23
C ASN A 23 -42.29 27.51 -1.11
N GLU A 24 -43.51 28.01 -0.91
CA GLU A 24 -44.47 27.42 0.04
C GLU A 24 -45.00 26.06 -0.44
N ASN A 25 -45.24 25.89 -1.75
CA ASN A 25 -45.57 24.58 -2.31
C ASN A 25 -44.38 23.60 -2.28
N ILE A 26 -43.13 24.07 -2.32
CA ILE A 26 -41.95 23.22 -2.14
C ILE A 26 -41.77 22.82 -0.67
N SER A 27 -42.06 23.71 0.29
CA SER A 27 -41.98 23.38 1.71
C SER A 27 -43.12 22.46 2.19
N ASP A 28 -44.30 22.56 1.59
CA ASP A 28 -45.44 21.67 1.90
C ASP A 28 -45.25 20.28 1.26
N VAL A 29 -44.60 20.20 0.10
CA VAL A 29 -44.16 18.91 -0.50
C VAL A 29 -42.96 18.33 0.25
N GLU A 30 -42.04 19.14 0.78
CA GLU A 30 -40.96 18.68 1.66
C GLU A 30 -41.48 18.19 3.01
N SER A 31 -42.55 18.78 3.55
CA SER A 31 -43.10 18.42 4.86
C SER A 31 -44.05 17.21 4.83
N GLU A 32 -44.79 16.98 3.74
CA GLU A 32 -45.50 15.70 3.52
C GLU A 32 -44.57 14.53 3.14
N LEU A 33 -43.33 14.80 2.72
CA LEU A 33 -42.29 13.78 2.56
C LEU A 33 -41.52 13.46 3.87
N MET A 34 -41.73 14.22 4.94
CA MET A 34 -40.89 14.21 6.14
C MET A 34 -41.51 13.53 7.38
N ILE A 35 -42.41 12.56 7.19
CA ILE A 35 -42.81 11.64 8.28
C ILE A 35 -42.96 10.20 7.76
N VAL A 36 -41.85 9.57 7.38
CA VAL A 36 -41.56 8.16 7.72
C VAL A 36 -40.05 8.04 7.94
N ASP A 37 -39.67 7.71 9.16
CA ASP A 37 -38.29 7.47 9.60
C ASP A 37 -37.73 6.17 8.95
N GLU A 38 -37.32 6.25 7.69
CA GLU A 38 -36.59 5.22 6.92
C GLU A 38 -35.18 5.74 6.57
N GLU A 39 -34.32 5.82 7.58
CA GLU A 39 -32.89 6.14 7.40
C GLU A 39 -32.24 5.19 6.37
N ARG A 40 -31.73 5.77 5.27
CA ARG A 40 -30.88 5.17 4.19
C ARG A 40 -31.55 4.37 3.07
N LYS A 41 -32.52 4.95 2.35
CA LYS A 41 -32.98 4.41 1.05
C LYS A 41 -32.46 5.13 -0.20
N TRP A 42 -31.79 6.27 -0.06
CA TRP A 42 -31.29 7.01 -1.22
C TRP A 42 -30.08 6.32 -1.88
N ASP A 43 -29.31 5.54 -1.11
CA ASP A 43 -28.25 4.69 -1.62
C ASP A 43 -28.82 3.30 -1.94
N LEU A 44 -29.27 3.12 -3.19
CA LEU A 44 -29.77 1.82 -3.69
C LEU A 44 -28.72 0.70 -3.62
N TYR A 45 -27.44 1.02 -3.38
CA TYR A 45 -26.34 0.08 -3.24
C TYR A 45 -25.90 -0.16 -1.78
N ASP A 46 -26.57 0.44 -0.78
CA ASP A 46 -26.30 0.12 0.62
C ASP A 46 -26.76 -1.33 0.89
N GLU A 47 -25.79 -2.23 1.00
CA GLU A 47 -26.01 -3.65 1.35
C GLU A 47 -26.84 -3.84 2.63
N SER A 48 -26.87 -2.84 3.53
CA SER A 48 -27.68 -2.91 4.76
C SER A 48 -29.18 -2.78 4.50
N ALA A 49 -29.59 -2.20 3.36
CA ALA A 49 -30.99 -2.15 2.91
C ALA A 49 -31.42 -3.44 2.17
N VAL A 50 -30.47 -4.31 1.83
CA VAL A 50 -30.78 -5.63 1.28
C VAL A 50 -31.18 -6.54 2.44
N GLN A 51 -32.42 -7.03 2.43
CA GLN A 51 -32.77 -8.23 3.20
C GLN A 51 -31.86 -9.37 2.73
N LYS A 52 -30.72 -9.57 3.38
CA LYS A 52 -29.82 -10.68 3.12
C LYS A 52 -30.57 -11.96 3.46
N ASP A 53 -30.68 -12.87 2.49
CA ASP A 53 -31.46 -14.08 2.66
C ASP A 53 -30.90 -14.92 3.82
N ARG A 54 -31.85 -15.37 4.66
CA ARG A 54 -31.70 -15.97 6.00
C ARG A 54 -30.86 -17.25 6.08
N LEU A 55 -30.29 -17.72 4.97
CA LEU A 55 -29.70 -19.06 4.88
C LEU A 55 -28.31 -19.17 5.51
N THR A 56 -27.58 -18.06 5.69
CA THR A 56 -26.17 -18.13 6.16
C THR A 56 -25.81 -17.19 7.31
N GLU A 57 -26.52 -16.08 7.51
CA GLU A 57 -26.14 -15.03 8.47
C GLU A 57 -26.80 -15.11 9.87
N ASP A 58 -27.84 -15.93 10.05
CA ASP A 58 -28.65 -15.93 11.29
C ASP A 58 -28.01 -16.66 12.49
N ARG A 59 -26.72 -16.98 12.45
CA ARG A 59 -26.01 -17.45 13.66
C ARG A 59 -25.46 -16.24 14.42
N PRO A 60 -26.06 -15.81 15.56
CA PRO A 60 -25.52 -14.72 16.37
C PRO A 60 -24.09 -15.00 16.85
N THR A 61 -23.70 -16.27 16.90
CA THR A 61 -22.31 -16.73 17.12
C THR A 61 -21.36 -16.34 15.99
N PHE A 62 -21.78 -16.36 14.72
CA PHE A 62 -20.95 -15.95 13.59
C PHE A 62 -20.67 -14.44 13.62
N ASN A 63 -21.69 -13.61 13.82
CA ASN A 63 -21.51 -12.16 13.95
C ASN A 63 -20.63 -11.77 15.16
N LYS A 64 -20.79 -12.46 16.30
CA LYS A 64 -19.89 -12.32 17.45
C LYS A 64 -18.46 -12.75 17.10
N ALA A 65 -18.27 -13.85 16.37
CA ALA A 65 -16.96 -14.33 15.95
C ALA A 65 -16.27 -13.37 14.97
N VAL A 66 -17.00 -12.78 14.01
CA VAL A 66 -16.45 -11.77 13.10
C VAL A 66 -16.05 -10.49 13.85
N LYS A 67 -16.86 -10.02 14.80
CA LYS A 67 -16.51 -8.87 15.65
C LYS A 67 -15.27 -9.16 16.50
N LEU A 68 -15.20 -10.35 17.12
CA LEU A 68 -14.03 -10.80 17.88
C LEU A 68 -12.78 -10.87 17.00
N LEU A 69 -12.90 -11.43 15.79
CA LEU A 69 -11.81 -11.52 14.82
C LEU A 69 -11.32 -10.12 14.41
N LYS A 70 -12.23 -9.15 14.18
CA LYS A 70 -11.85 -7.77 13.90
C LYS A 70 -11.04 -7.17 15.05
N ILE A 71 -11.50 -7.29 16.29
CA ILE A 71 -10.77 -6.78 17.47
C ILE A 71 -9.39 -7.44 17.58
N LEU A 72 -9.32 -8.76 17.38
CA LEU A 72 -8.06 -9.51 17.40
C LEU A 72 -7.11 -9.01 16.32
N VAL A 73 -7.58 -8.80 15.08
CA VAL A 73 -6.76 -8.25 13.99
C VAL A 73 -6.27 -6.84 14.28
N TYR A 74 -7.10 -5.97 14.88
CA TYR A 74 -6.70 -4.62 15.31
C TYR A 74 -5.55 -4.68 16.32
N LEU A 75 -5.72 -5.45 17.41
CA LEU A 75 -4.72 -5.59 18.46
C LEU A 75 -3.44 -6.29 17.97
N ALA A 76 -3.56 -7.35 17.19
CA ALA A 76 -2.42 -8.10 16.66
C ALA A 76 -1.58 -7.24 15.71
N THR A 77 -2.21 -6.55 14.75
CA THR A 77 -1.48 -5.66 13.81
C THR A 77 -0.84 -4.47 14.51
N PHE A 78 -1.53 -3.87 15.49
CA PHE A 78 -0.98 -2.82 16.35
C PHE A 78 0.28 -3.29 17.08
N GLY A 79 0.19 -4.44 17.76
CA GLY A 79 1.30 -5.00 18.53
C GLY A 79 2.49 -5.39 17.66
N ILE A 80 2.24 -6.02 16.51
CA ILE A 80 3.30 -6.42 15.57
C ILE A 80 4.05 -5.20 15.03
N ILE A 81 3.33 -4.17 14.58
CA ILE A 81 3.96 -2.97 14.00
C ILE A 81 4.78 -2.24 15.07
N LEU A 82 4.22 -2.04 16.28
CA LEU A 82 4.95 -1.39 17.36
C LEU A 82 6.19 -2.18 17.78
N ALA A 83 6.06 -3.48 18.03
CA ALA A 83 7.18 -4.32 18.43
C ALA A 83 8.29 -4.38 17.37
N CYS A 84 7.92 -4.53 16.09
CA CYS A 84 8.90 -4.58 15.00
C CYS A 84 9.61 -3.24 14.80
N ALA A 85 8.90 -2.11 14.92
CA ALA A 85 9.49 -0.78 14.80
C ALA A 85 10.47 -0.49 15.95
N VAL A 86 10.07 -0.84 17.19
CA VAL A 86 10.92 -0.70 18.40
C VAL A 86 12.16 -1.59 18.27
N LEU A 87 11.98 -2.86 17.88
CA LEU A 87 13.07 -3.81 17.72
C LEU A 87 14.06 -3.37 16.63
N SER A 88 13.55 -2.88 15.49
CA SER A 88 14.39 -2.35 14.40
C SER A 88 15.23 -1.15 14.85
N LYS A 89 14.66 -0.19 15.58
CA LYS A 89 15.42 0.95 16.14
C LYS A 89 16.43 0.51 17.20
N ALA A 90 16.01 -0.32 18.16
CA ALA A 90 16.89 -0.78 19.24
C ALA A 90 18.11 -1.53 18.69
N THR A 91 17.90 -2.41 17.70
CA THR A 91 18.99 -3.15 17.03
C THR A 91 19.89 -2.25 16.18
N LEU A 92 19.35 -1.22 15.52
CA LEU A 92 20.18 -0.23 14.82
C LEU A 92 21.12 0.50 15.79
N LEU A 93 20.57 1.06 16.86
CA LEU A 93 21.33 1.78 17.88
C LEU A 93 22.35 0.88 18.57
N PHE A 94 22.00 -0.39 18.79
CA PHE A 94 22.93 -1.40 19.29
C PHE A 94 24.11 -1.58 18.33
N MET A 95 23.84 -1.88 17.05
CA MET A 95 24.88 -2.08 16.03
C MET A 95 25.80 -0.87 15.88
N THR A 96 25.26 0.36 15.93
CA THR A 96 26.07 1.58 15.84
C THR A 96 26.87 1.86 17.09
N SER A 97 26.32 1.57 18.28
CA SER A 97 27.03 1.78 19.54
C SER A 97 28.28 0.92 19.64
N VAL A 98 28.30 -0.29 19.06
CA VAL A 98 29.43 -1.22 19.13
C VAL A 98 30.63 -0.80 18.24
N ILE A 99 30.40 0.01 17.20
CA ILE A 99 31.42 0.38 16.20
C ILE A 99 32.52 1.29 16.78
N HIS A 100 32.26 1.99 17.89
CA HIS A 100 33.17 2.98 18.45
C HIS A 100 34.56 2.44 18.81
N GLU A 101 35.61 3.26 18.59
CA GLU A 101 37.01 2.85 18.75
C GLU A 101 37.47 2.71 20.22
N LYS A 102 36.83 3.44 21.13
CA LYS A 102 37.14 3.45 22.57
C LYS A 102 35.96 2.99 23.44
N ASN A 103 35.14 2.06 22.96
CA ASN A 103 34.07 1.53 23.81
C ASN A 103 34.67 0.93 25.08
N THR A 104 34.20 1.41 26.23
CA THR A 104 34.58 0.87 27.52
C THR A 104 33.35 0.23 28.15
N PHE A 105 33.33 -1.09 28.25
CA PHE A 105 32.20 -1.80 28.87
C PHE A 105 32.58 -2.22 30.28
N SER A 106 31.72 -1.89 31.25
CA SER A 106 31.80 -2.41 32.60
C SER A 106 31.61 -3.95 32.57
N PRO A 107 32.52 -4.76 33.14
CA PRO A 107 32.30 -6.19 33.22
C PRO A 107 31.27 -6.51 34.32
N CYS A 108 30.15 -7.11 33.93
CA CYS A 108 29.19 -7.62 34.89
C CYS A 108 29.65 -9.00 35.41
N ASN A 109 30.35 -8.98 36.55
CA ASN A 109 30.73 -10.15 37.37
C ASN A 109 31.43 -11.28 36.58
N ILE A 110 32.63 -11.00 36.07
CA ILE A 110 33.55 -12.04 35.58
C ILE A 110 34.12 -12.76 36.81
N SER A 111 34.00 -14.08 36.88
CA SER A 111 34.58 -14.89 37.96
C SER A 111 36.10 -14.70 38.01
N GLY A 112 36.60 -14.03 39.05
CA GLY A 112 38.03 -13.77 39.26
C GLY A 112 38.47 -12.30 39.21
N LEU A 113 37.57 -11.35 38.96
CA LEU A 113 37.83 -9.89 39.04
C LEU A 113 37.12 -9.27 40.26
N GLU A 114 37.81 -8.39 41.00
CA GLU A 114 37.26 -7.68 42.17
C GLU A 114 36.09 -6.76 41.77
N ARG A 115 35.02 -6.74 42.58
CA ARG A 115 33.74 -6.05 42.28
C ARG A 115 33.82 -4.52 42.24
N ASP A 116 34.89 -3.93 42.79
CA ASP A 116 34.98 -2.48 43.02
C ASP A 116 35.85 -1.75 41.99
N GLN A 117 36.39 -2.46 40.98
CA GLN A 117 37.24 -1.88 39.94
C GLN A 117 36.51 -1.86 38.60
N LYS A 118 36.38 -0.68 37.99
CA LYS A 118 35.82 -0.52 36.64
C LYS A 118 36.88 -0.99 35.62
N TYR A 119 36.73 -2.16 35.01
CA TYR A 119 37.59 -2.56 33.89
C TYR A 119 37.01 -2.07 32.57
N VAL A 120 37.87 -1.82 31.59
CA VAL A 120 37.51 -1.36 30.26
C VAL A 120 37.79 -2.47 29.24
N VAL A 121 36.75 -2.98 28.57
CA VAL A 121 36.89 -3.96 27.47
C VAL A 121 37.15 -3.23 26.16
N GLN A 122 38.34 -3.38 25.55
CA GLN A 122 38.60 -2.87 24.20
C GLN A 122 38.37 -3.97 23.16
N LEU A 123 37.53 -3.67 22.15
CA LEU A 123 37.18 -4.57 21.05
C LEU A 123 38.28 -4.61 19.98
N SER A 124 38.49 -5.79 19.38
CA SER A 124 39.37 -5.95 18.22
C SER A 124 38.83 -5.20 17.00
N LYS A 125 39.73 -4.69 16.15
CA LYS A 125 39.37 -4.01 14.89
C LYS A 125 38.58 -4.92 13.95
N GLU A 126 38.90 -6.22 13.92
CA GLU A 126 38.23 -7.21 13.07
C GLU A 126 36.75 -7.38 13.43
N GLU A 127 36.44 -7.33 14.72
CA GLU A 127 35.08 -7.44 15.24
C GLU A 127 34.25 -6.19 14.89
N ARG A 128 34.82 -4.98 15.00
CA ARG A 128 34.14 -3.74 14.58
C ARG A 128 33.80 -3.75 13.09
N TYR A 129 34.70 -4.28 12.27
CA TYR A 129 34.47 -4.40 10.84
C TYR A 129 33.33 -5.38 10.53
N SER A 130 33.13 -6.42 11.34
CA SER A 130 31.98 -7.32 11.21
C SER A 130 30.64 -6.59 11.39
N TRP A 131 30.53 -5.67 12.36
CA TRP A 131 29.34 -4.86 12.60
C TRP A 131 29.07 -3.85 11.48
N MET A 132 30.12 -3.22 10.94
CA MET A 132 29.98 -2.32 9.79
C MET A 132 29.48 -3.06 8.53
N TRP A 133 29.99 -4.26 8.25
CA TRP A 133 29.48 -5.10 7.16
C TRP A 133 28.03 -5.51 7.37
N CYS A 134 27.65 -5.85 8.60
CA CYS A 134 26.27 -6.16 8.96
C CYS A 134 25.32 -4.98 8.74
N LEU A 135 25.72 -3.75 9.11
CA LEU A 135 24.96 -2.53 8.81
C LEU A 135 24.84 -2.27 7.31
N LEU A 136 25.89 -2.51 6.52
CA LEU A 136 25.82 -2.44 5.06
C LEU A 136 24.79 -3.43 4.49
N PHE A 137 24.78 -4.68 4.97
CA PHE A 137 23.79 -5.68 4.54
C PHE A 137 22.36 -5.27 4.90
N VAL A 138 22.15 -4.72 6.10
CA VAL A 138 20.86 -4.18 6.54
C VAL A 138 20.32 -3.12 5.57
N PHE A 139 21.18 -2.25 5.05
CA PHE A 139 20.79 -1.21 4.08
C PHE A 139 20.70 -1.69 2.63
N PHE A 140 21.44 -2.73 2.25
CA PHE A 140 21.33 -3.29 0.90
C PHE A 140 20.01 -4.02 0.65
N VAL A 141 19.47 -4.73 1.64
CA VAL A 141 18.24 -5.53 1.47
C VAL A 141 17.04 -4.74 0.93
N PRO A 142 16.61 -3.60 1.52
CA PRO A 142 15.47 -2.84 0.99
C PRO A 142 15.72 -2.31 -0.43
N GLU A 143 16.96 -1.96 -0.77
CA GLU A 143 17.31 -1.48 -2.12
C GLU A 143 17.29 -2.62 -3.15
N ILE A 144 17.78 -3.82 -2.79
CA ILE A 144 17.67 -5.02 -3.62
C ILE A 144 16.20 -5.39 -3.84
N LEU A 145 15.37 -5.34 -2.79
CA LEU A 145 13.93 -5.57 -2.92
C LEU A 145 13.25 -4.52 -3.82
N THR A 146 13.73 -3.27 -3.77
CA THR A 146 13.25 -2.18 -4.64
C THR A 146 13.61 -2.43 -6.09
N PHE A 147 14.84 -2.87 -6.36
CA PHE A 147 15.29 -3.29 -7.68
C PHE A 147 14.41 -4.41 -8.22
N ILE A 148 14.24 -5.50 -7.46
CA ILE A 148 13.43 -6.67 -7.88
C ILE A 148 11.98 -6.27 -8.16
N ARG A 149 11.36 -5.48 -7.27
CA ARG A 149 9.98 -5.02 -7.45
C ARG A 149 9.83 -4.15 -8.69
N SER A 150 10.74 -3.19 -8.89
CA SER A 150 10.68 -2.21 -9.98
C SER A 150 10.96 -2.88 -11.32
N ALA A 151 11.96 -3.76 -11.38
CA ALA A 151 12.25 -4.60 -12.53
C ALA A 151 11.04 -5.47 -12.91
N ARG A 152 10.42 -6.14 -11.92
CA ARG A 152 9.19 -6.91 -12.13
C ARG A 152 8.08 -6.04 -12.73
N LEU A 153 7.81 -4.87 -12.16
CA LEU A 153 6.75 -4.00 -12.68
C LEU A 153 7.03 -3.49 -14.10
N CYS A 154 8.28 -3.19 -14.46
CA CYS A 154 8.66 -2.83 -15.82
C CYS A 154 8.59 -4.01 -16.81
N ILE A 155 8.75 -5.25 -16.33
CA ILE A 155 8.51 -6.46 -17.13
C ILE A 155 7.01 -6.63 -17.41
N PHE A 156 6.16 -6.52 -16.39
CA PHE A 156 4.74 -6.85 -16.51
C PHE A 156 3.84 -5.70 -16.96
N LYS A 157 4.26 -4.43 -16.83
CA LYS A 157 3.50 -3.24 -17.22
C LYS A 157 4.26 -2.40 -18.24
N LYS A 158 3.56 -1.66 -19.10
CA LYS A 158 4.19 -0.62 -19.92
C LYS A 158 4.78 0.45 -19.01
N TYR A 159 6.01 0.84 -19.29
CA TYR A 159 6.72 1.88 -18.55
C TYR A 159 6.90 3.11 -19.43
N GLN A 160 6.85 4.28 -18.81
CA GLN A 160 7.19 5.55 -19.45
C GLN A 160 8.63 5.91 -19.08
N LYS A 161 9.39 6.41 -20.06
CA LYS A 161 10.74 6.92 -19.80
C LYS A 161 10.62 8.32 -19.20
N PRO A 162 11.37 8.63 -18.12
CA PRO A 162 11.37 9.96 -17.51
C PRO A 162 12.01 10.99 -18.45
N LYS A 163 11.68 12.26 -18.25
CA LYS A 163 12.51 13.35 -18.79
C LYS A 163 13.88 13.33 -18.10
N LEU A 164 14.92 13.74 -18.83
CA LEU A 164 16.30 13.75 -18.31
C LEU A 164 16.42 14.63 -17.05
N SER A 165 15.74 15.77 -17.01
CA SER A 165 15.72 16.67 -15.86
C SER A 165 15.10 16.02 -14.61
N SER A 166 13.97 15.32 -14.76
CA SER A 166 13.32 14.59 -13.68
C SER A 166 14.21 13.47 -13.14
N PHE A 167 14.90 12.75 -14.02
CA PHE A 167 15.85 11.71 -13.64
C PHE A 167 17.04 12.28 -12.85
N ILE A 168 17.63 13.40 -13.32
CA ILE A 168 18.74 14.07 -12.64
C ILE A 168 18.31 14.58 -11.26
N LEU A 169 17.10 15.15 -11.13
CA LEU A 169 16.58 15.61 -9.85
C LEU A 169 16.49 14.46 -8.84
N VAL A 170 15.89 13.33 -9.22
CA VAL A 170 15.81 12.14 -8.35
C VAL A 170 17.20 11.61 -8.02
N PHE A 171 18.11 11.56 -8.99
CA PHE A 171 19.49 11.12 -8.78
C PHE A 171 20.22 11.98 -7.74
N VAL A 172 20.10 13.30 -7.81
CA VAL A 172 20.71 14.23 -6.84
C VAL A 172 20.08 14.06 -5.46
N VAL A 173 18.74 14.06 -5.35
CA VAL A 173 18.03 13.93 -4.07
C VAL A 173 18.37 12.62 -3.36
N GLU A 174 18.36 11.50 -4.09
CA GLU A 174 18.68 10.18 -3.50
C GLU A 174 20.17 10.05 -3.14
N THR A 175 21.05 10.73 -3.88
CA THR A 175 22.48 10.83 -3.53
C THR A 175 22.68 11.58 -2.22
N LEU A 176 22.04 12.75 -2.06
CA LEU A 176 22.08 13.52 -0.82
C LEU A 176 21.54 12.72 0.36
N HIS A 177 20.44 11.99 0.17
CA HIS A 177 19.86 11.13 1.20
C HIS A 177 20.83 10.03 1.66
N ILE A 178 21.49 9.31 0.75
CA ILE A 178 22.45 8.24 1.10
C ILE A 178 23.71 8.81 1.77
N VAL A 179 24.20 9.96 1.31
CA VAL A 179 25.34 10.64 1.95
C VAL A 179 24.99 11.04 3.38
N GLY A 180 23.82 11.66 3.60
CA GLY A 180 23.33 12.01 4.93
C GLY A 180 23.16 10.78 5.83
N LEU A 181 22.58 9.70 5.32
CA LEU A 181 22.41 8.45 6.07
C LEU A 181 23.74 7.81 6.45
N THR A 182 24.74 7.85 5.56
CA THR A 182 26.07 7.30 5.83
C THR A 182 26.77 8.09 6.93
N ILE A 183 26.76 9.42 6.84
CA ILE A 183 27.33 10.30 7.88
C ILE A 183 26.64 10.05 9.22
N MET A 184 25.31 9.99 9.24
CA MET A 184 24.55 9.80 10.48
C MET A 184 24.84 8.45 11.14
N VAL A 185 24.85 7.35 10.39
CA VAL A 185 24.96 5.98 10.93
C VAL A 185 26.41 5.56 11.22
N PHE A 186 27.36 5.93 10.36
CA PHE A 186 28.75 5.45 10.48
C PHE A 186 29.70 6.45 11.14
N VAL A 187 29.36 7.75 11.18
CA VAL A 187 30.22 8.78 11.79
C VAL A 187 29.60 9.30 13.09
N VAL A 188 28.34 9.73 13.06
CA VAL A 188 27.70 10.39 14.21
C VAL A 188 27.27 9.38 15.27
N PHE A 189 26.44 8.38 14.92
CA PHE A 189 25.86 7.44 15.88
C PHE A 189 26.89 6.63 16.70
N PRO A 190 28.04 6.19 16.15
CA PRO A 190 29.05 5.50 16.93
C PRO A 190 29.79 6.39 17.94
N GLN A 191 29.61 7.71 17.89
CA GLN A 191 30.34 8.65 18.76
C GLN A 191 29.45 9.31 19.83
N ILE A 192 28.15 8.96 19.85
CA ILE A 192 27.18 9.54 20.80
C ILE A 192 26.43 8.46 21.57
N ASN A 193 25.79 8.87 22.66
CA ASN A 193 24.96 7.99 23.48
C ASN A 193 23.69 7.58 22.74
N SER A 194 23.21 6.36 23.02
CA SER A 194 22.08 5.75 22.30
C SER A 194 20.79 6.58 22.39
N ILE A 195 20.61 7.31 23.49
CA ILE A 195 19.48 8.22 23.73
C ILE A 195 19.53 9.45 22.81
N VAL A 196 20.72 10.06 22.65
CA VAL A 196 20.91 11.23 21.79
C VAL A 196 20.77 10.81 20.33
N ALA A 197 21.32 9.65 19.97
CA ALA A 197 21.13 9.05 18.64
C ALA A 197 19.63 8.82 18.34
N LEU A 198 18.86 8.29 19.31
CA LEU A 198 17.43 8.11 19.16
C LEU A 198 16.71 9.45 18.89
N ALA A 199 17.06 10.52 19.62
CA ALA A 199 16.50 11.85 19.38
C ALA A 199 16.81 12.36 17.95
N LEU A 200 18.06 12.21 17.50
CA LEU A 200 18.51 12.62 16.17
C LEU A 200 17.80 11.86 15.03
N THR A 201 17.39 10.60 15.24
CA THR A 201 16.60 9.87 14.22
C THR A 201 15.30 10.58 13.84
N ASN A 202 14.80 11.47 14.69
CA ASN A 202 13.54 12.18 14.47
C ASN A 202 13.70 13.62 13.99
N ALA A 203 14.93 14.13 13.90
CA ALA A 203 15.24 15.47 13.39
C ALA A 203 15.15 15.58 11.85
N VAL A 204 14.63 14.55 11.18
CA VAL A 204 14.67 14.38 9.72
C VAL A 204 13.44 14.98 9.01
N CYS A 205 12.60 15.73 9.73
CA CYS A 205 11.35 16.31 9.20
C CYS A 205 11.48 17.77 8.72
N ILE A 206 12.68 18.33 8.64
CA ILE A 206 12.92 19.76 8.36
C ILE A 206 12.41 20.17 6.97
N VAL A 207 12.87 19.52 5.88
CA VAL A 207 12.45 19.85 4.50
C VAL A 207 10.94 19.67 4.26
N PRO A 208 10.31 18.55 4.68
CA PRO A 208 8.84 18.41 4.63
C PRO A 208 8.07 19.58 5.26
N SER A 209 8.54 20.05 6.41
CA SER A 209 7.90 21.13 7.16
C SER A 209 7.99 22.47 6.41
N PHE A 210 9.16 22.75 5.82
CA PHE A 210 9.36 23.95 5.00
C PHE A 210 8.48 23.96 3.75
N LEU A 211 8.37 22.82 3.04
CA LEU A 211 7.52 22.70 1.85
C LEU A 211 6.03 22.90 2.17
N ASN A 212 5.58 22.44 3.35
CA ASN A 212 4.23 22.71 3.82
C ASN A 212 3.95 24.20 4.02
N VAL A 213 4.84 24.93 4.69
CA VAL A 213 4.73 26.39 4.87
C VAL A 213 4.65 27.09 3.51
N TYR A 214 5.53 26.70 2.59
CA TYR A 214 5.55 27.30 1.27
C TYR A 214 4.24 27.05 0.50
N ALA A 215 3.73 25.83 0.54
CA ALA A 215 2.48 25.48 -0.13
C ALA A 215 1.25 26.17 0.48
N SER A 216 1.23 26.40 1.80
CA SER A 216 0.14 27.16 2.45
C SER A 216 0.24 28.66 2.23
N TRP A 217 1.44 29.23 2.12
CA TRP A 217 1.63 30.64 1.77
C TRP A 217 0.97 31.01 0.44
N ASN A 218 1.02 30.09 -0.52
CA ASN A 218 0.51 30.30 -1.87
C ASN A 218 -0.97 29.93 -2.05
N SER A 219 -1.66 29.56 -0.96
CA SER A 219 -3.08 29.16 -0.98
C SER A 219 -4.01 30.38 -1.04
N GLN A 220 -5.05 30.31 -1.88
CA GLN A 220 -6.06 31.37 -2.04
C GLN A 220 -6.93 31.59 -0.78
N ASN A 221 -7.13 30.55 0.05
CA ASN A 221 -7.92 30.64 1.27
C ASN A 221 -7.10 31.21 2.44
N THR A 222 -7.25 32.50 2.73
CA THR A 222 -6.42 33.26 3.68
C THR A 222 -6.46 32.72 5.12
N VAL A 223 -7.63 32.32 5.63
CA VAL A 223 -7.78 31.87 7.05
C VAL A 223 -7.18 30.48 7.26
N GLN A 224 -7.49 29.52 6.38
CA GLN A 224 -6.96 28.16 6.47
C GLN A 224 -5.47 28.10 6.17
N ALA A 225 -4.99 28.96 5.26
CA ALA A 225 -3.56 29.18 5.02
C ALA A 225 -2.85 29.68 6.27
N TRP A 226 -3.41 30.68 6.96
CA TRP A 226 -2.85 31.22 8.20
C TRP A 226 -2.78 30.18 9.32
N MET A 227 -3.85 29.41 9.56
CA MET A 227 -3.84 28.34 10.55
C MET A 227 -2.79 27.26 10.22
N ASN A 228 -2.70 26.84 8.96
CA ASN A 228 -1.69 25.88 8.53
C ASN A 228 -0.27 26.44 8.66
N ASN A 229 -0.05 27.72 8.35
CA ASN A 229 1.25 28.39 8.51
C ASN A 229 1.70 28.41 9.98
N ILE A 230 0.80 28.77 10.90
CA ILE A 230 1.10 28.78 12.35
C ILE A 230 1.45 27.37 12.84
N LEU A 231 0.66 26.37 12.45
CA LEU A 231 0.93 24.98 12.81
C LEU A 231 2.28 24.49 12.25
N CYS A 232 2.61 24.84 11.01
CA CYS A 232 3.88 24.46 10.39
C CYS A 232 5.08 25.21 10.99
N LEU A 233 4.90 26.46 11.43
CA LEU A 233 5.93 27.20 12.15
C LEU A 233 6.22 26.56 13.50
N PHE A 234 5.18 26.14 14.24
CA PHE A 234 5.34 25.38 15.48
C PHE A 234 6.12 24.08 15.25
N VAL A 235 5.80 23.37 14.16
CA VAL A 235 6.51 22.15 13.75
C VAL A 235 8.00 22.43 13.55
N ILE A 236 8.36 23.45 12.76
CA ILE A 236 9.75 23.80 12.45
C ILE A 236 10.50 24.16 13.73
N VAL A 237 9.89 24.96 14.61
CA VAL A 237 10.47 25.32 15.91
C VAL A 237 10.73 24.07 16.75
N GLY A 238 9.79 23.14 16.83
CA GLY A 238 9.98 21.86 17.54
C GLY A 238 11.12 21.00 16.97
N GLN A 239 11.31 20.99 15.64
CA GLN A 239 12.41 20.27 14.99
C GLN A 239 13.77 20.95 15.21
N ILE A 240 13.83 22.27 15.23
CA ILE A 240 15.07 23.01 15.53
C ILE A 240 15.46 22.82 17.00
N ILE A 241 14.48 22.85 17.91
CA ILE A 241 14.70 22.65 19.34
C ILE A 241 15.33 21.28 19.63
N ILE A 242 14.85 20.20 19.02
CA ILE A 242 15.43 18.86 19.25
C ILE A 242 16.86 18.75 18.71
N VAL A 243 17.17 19.42 17.59
CA VAL A 243 18.52 19.46 17.02
C VAL A 243 19.48 20.25 17.91
N ILE A 244 19.04 21.40 18.43
CA ILE A 244 19.83 22.21 19.37
C ILE A 244 20.08 21.42 20.65
N TRP A 245 19.03 20.81 21.22
CA TRP A 245 19.16 20.00 22.44
C TRP A 245 20.13 18.83 22.23
N ALA A 246 19.97 18.08 21.14
CA ALA A 246 20.85 16.96 20.82
C ALA A 246 22.31 17.42 20.58
N SER A 247 22.50 18.58 19.97
CA SER A 247 23.83 19.17 19.76
C SER A 247 24.46 19.65 21.07
N MET A 248 23.70 20.25 21.98
CA MET A 248 24.22 20.75 23.26
C MET A 248 24.55 19.60 24.20
N TYR A 249 23.60 18.68 24.42
CA TYR A 249 23.79 17.53 25.30
C TYR A 249 24.82 16.55 24.71
N GLY A 250 24.83 16.38 23.39
CA GLY A 250 25.86 15.59 22.71
C GLY A 250 27.26 16.19 22.88
N HIS A 251 27.41 17.52 22.77
CA HIS A 251 28.69 18.20 22.97
C HIS A 251 29.22 18.00 24.40
N GLU A 252 28.37 18.19 25.40
CA GLU A 252 28.70 17.99 26.82
C GLU A 252 29.12 16.55 27.10
N ALA A 253 28.32 15.57 26.67
CA ALA A 253 28.63 14.14 26.82
C ALA A 253 29.97 13.75 26.17
N ILE A 254 30.22 14.21 24.94
CA ILE A 254 31.46 13.91 24.22
C ILE A 254 32.67 14.53 24.94
N SER A 255 32.52 15.75 25.44
CA SER A 255 33.60 16.48 26.12
C SER A 255 34.00 15.87 27.46
N HIS A 256 33.04 15.33 28.21
CA HIS A 256 33.28 14.72 29.52
C HIS A 256 33.80 13.29 29.43
N GLU A 257 33.30 12.50 28.47
CA GLU A 257 33.57 11.05 28.42
C GLU A 257 34.83 10.71 27.62
N PHE A 258 35.24 11.54 26.64
CA PHE A 258 36.26 11.15 25.66
C PHE A 258 37.55 11.98 25.66
N ASP A 259 37.72 12.93 26.60
CA ASP A 259 38.91 13.81 26.67
C ASP A 259 39.24 14.45 25.30
N THR A 260 38.19 14.75 24.52
CA THR A 260 38.33 15.27 23.15
C THR A 260 38.31 16.79 23.13
N ASN A 261 39.08 17.37 22.22
CA ASN A 261 39.08 18.82 22.01
C ASN A 261 37.65 19.32 21.72
N SER A 262 37.22 20.35 22.44
CA SER A 262 35.90 20.98 22.29
C SER A 262 35.54 21.33 20.84
N HIS A 263 36.54 21.68 20.01
CA HIS A 263 36.38 21.91 18.58
C HIS A 263 35.97 20.67 17.78
N SER A 264 36.49 19.49 18.11
CA SER A 264 36.17 18.24 17.40
C SER A 264 34.73 17.80 17.68
N ALA A 265 34.27 17.94 18.93
CA ALA A 265 32.88 17.68 19.32
C ALA A 265 31.90 18.61 18.58
N THR A 266 32.22 19.90 18.43
CA THR A 266 31.37 20.85 17.69
C THR A 266 31.28 20.50 16.19
N ILE A 267 32.39 20.08 15.57
CA ILE A 267 32.40 19.66 14.16
C ILE A 267 31.50 18.43 13.96
N LEU A 268 31.58 17.46 14.86
CA LEU A 268 30.77 16.25 14.80
C LEU A 268 29.27 16.54 14.93
N MET A 269 28.87 17.36 15.91
CA MET A 269 27.45 17.73 16.06
C MET A 269 26.95 18.57 14.89
N SER A 270 27.81 19.41 14.29
CA SER A 270 27.48 20.11 13.04
C SER A 270 27.29 19.13 11.87
N CYS A 271 28.06 18.04 11.80
CA CYS A 271 27.84 16.99 10.81
C CYS A 271 26.49 16.28 11.02
N ALA A 272 26.05 16.11 12.28
CA ALA A 272 24.75 15.53 12.60
C ALA A 272 23.58 16.39 12.09
N THR A 273 23.66 17.71 12.25
CA THR A 273 22.61 18.62 11.76
C THR A 273 22.54 18.64 10.23
N VAL A 274 23.69 18.69 9.56
CA VAL A 274 23.78 18.60 8.10
C VAL A 274 23.23 17.27 7.61
N ALA A 275 23.59 16.15 8.25
CA ALA A 275 23.09 14.83 7.89
C ALA A 275 21.56 14.72 8.01
N ALA A 276 20.97 15.25 9.09
CA ALA A 276 19.52 15.27 9.27
C ALA A 276 18.79 16.05 8.16
N ILE A 277 19.34 17.20 7.73
CA ILE A 277 18.80 17.99 6.61
C ILE A 277 18.91 17.20 5.30
N LEU A 278 20.06 16.59 5.01
CA LEU A 278 20.27 15.79 3.81
C LEU A 278 19.31 14.60 3.71
N ILE A 279 19.07 13.91 4.84
CA ILE A 279 18.11 12.82 4.91
C ILE A 279 16.67 13.34 4.65
N SER A 280 16.33 14.51 5.19
CA SER A 280 15.00 15.11 5.03
C SER A 280 14.61 15.40 3.58
N CYS A 281 15.60 15.59 2.69
CA CYS A 281 15.37 15.79 1.26
C CYS A 281 14.65 14.61 0.60
N ALA A 282 14.75 13.38 1.11
CA ALA A 282 14.16 12.19 0.48
C ALA A 282 12.63 12.21 0.38
N TRP A 283 11.94 12.94 1.26
CA TRP A 283 10.48 12.92 1.36
C TRP A 283 9.80 14.14 0.72
N TRP A 284 10.55 15.00 0.03
CA TRP A 284 10.04 16.24 -0.55
C TRP A 284 8.75 16.05 -1.39
N GLU A 285 8.71 15.00 -2.21
CA GLU A 285 7.62 14.75 -3.16
C GLU A 285 6.25 14.61 -2.50
N ASN A 286 6.20 14.03 -1.30
CA ASN A 286 4.93 13.83 -0.58
C ASN A 286 4.32 15.14 -0.07
N PHE A 287 5.13 16.20 0.02
CA PHE A 287 4.72 17.51 0.55
C PHE A 287 4.51 18.57 -0.54
N VAL A 288 4.58 18.16 -1.81
CA VAL A 288 4.27 19.00 -2.98
C VAL A 288 2.77 18.88 -3.30
N ASN A 289 2.02 19.98 -3.18
CA ASN A 289 0.57 20.07 -3.44
C ASN A 289 0.26 20.87 -4.73
N ILE A 290 -1.01 20.95 -5.14
CA ILE A 290 -1.51 21.77 -6.27
C ILE A 290 -1.17 23.27 -6.13
N ASN A 291 -0.94 23.77 -4.91
CA ASN A 291 -0.58 25.17 -4.67
C ASN A 291 0.95 25.43 -4.72
N SER A 292 1.76 24.38 -4.87
CA SER A 292 3.22 24.49 -4.94
C SER A 292 3.70 25.03 -6.31
N PRO A 293 4.99 25.38 -6.49
CA PRO A 293 5.46 25.91 -7.77
C PRO A 293 5.19 24.94 -8.92
N HIS A 294 4.70 25.45 -10.06
CA HIS A 294 4.37 24.64 -11.24
C HIS A 294 5.53 23.73 -11.71
N ILE A 295 6.76 24.18 -11.52
CA ILE A 295 7.98 23.41 -11.82
C ILE A 295 8.03 22.11 -10.99
N LEU A 296 7.81 22.20 -9.67
CA LEU A 296 7.83 21.04 -8.77
C LEU A 296 6.67 20.08 -9.07
N GLN A 297 5.49 20.60 -9.42
CA GLN A 297 4.35 19.76 -9.82
C GLN A 297 4.63 19.01 -11.12
N THR A 298 5.26 19.68 -12.10
CA THR A 298 5.64 19.06 -13.37
C THR A 298 6.61 17.90 -13.13
N PHE A 299 7.59 18.11 -12.24
CA PHE A 299 8.52 17.05 -11.84
C PHE A 299 7.81 15.91 -11.11
N LYS A 300 6.97 16.21 -10.12
CA LYS A 300 6.17 15.21 -9.38
C LYS A 300 5.37 14.31 -10.32
N ASN A 301 4.62 14.90 -11.25
CA ASN A 301 3.76 14.16 -12.18
C ASN A 301 4.57 13.27 -13.15
N ASP A 302 5.71 13.75 -13.63
CA ASP A 302 6.60 12.97 -14.50
C ASP A 302 7.26 11.81 -13.74
N ILE A 303 7.73 12.07 -12.51
CA ILE A 303 8.32 11.06 -11.62
C ILE A 303 7.29 9.98 -11.25
N GLU A 304 6.05 10.36 -10.92
CA GLU A 304 5.00 9.41 -10.56
C GLU A 304 4.72 8.40 -11.68
N ARG A 305 4.65 8.87 -12.92
CA ARG A 305 4.40 8.03 -14.11
C ARG A 305 5.58 7.12 -14.45
N SER A 306 6.81 7.57 -14.21
CA SER A 306 8.05 6.89 -14.62
C SER A 306 8.81 6.20 -13.46
N ARG A 307 8.27 6.23 -12.23
CA ARG A 307 8.91 5.76 -10.98
C ARG A 307 9.56 4.40 -11.09
N ASN A 308 8.81 3.39 -11.56
CA ASN A 308 9.33 2.03 -11.63
C ASN A 308 10.56 1.94 -12.53
N PHE A 309 10.63 2.74 -13.60
CA PHE A 309 11.80 2.79 -14.48
C PHE A 309 12.99 3.48 -13.81
N ILE A 310 12.75 4.64 -13.17
CA ILE A 310 13.79 5.40 -12.45
C ILE A 310 14.44 4.52 -11.36
N TYR A 311 13.63 3.83 -10.57
CA TYR A 311 14.11 3.06 -9.41
C TYR A 311 14.85 1.77 -9.76
N ILE A 312 14.84 1.30 -11.02
CA ILE A 312 15.76 0.24 -11.47
C ILE A 312 17.22 0.73 -11.41
N PHE A 313 17.46 1.96 -11.87
CA PHE A 313 18.79 2.56 -11.88
C PHE A 313 19.17 3.14 -10.52
N ILE A 314 18.23 3.86 -9.89
CA ILE A 314 18.48 4.53 -8.60
C ILE A 314 18.75 3.52 -7.48
N SER A 315 18.02 2.41 -7.39
CA SER A 315 18.30 1.39 -6.35
C SER A 315 19.72 0.81 -6.47
N SER A 316 20.14 0.51 -7.71
CA SER A 316 21.50 0.04 -7.99
C SER A 316 22.54 1.11 -7.63
N TRP A 317 22.29 2.37 -7.98
CA TRP A 317 23.14 3.51 -7.62
C TRP A 317 23.27 3.68 -6.11
N LYS A 318 22.17 3.56 -5.35
CA LYS A 318 22.18 3.70 -3.89
C LYS A 318 23.05 2.62 -3.21
N ILE A 319 23.01 1.38 -3.70
CA ILE A 319 23.88 0.30 -3.20
C ILE A 319 25.36 0.64 -3.44
N ILE A 320 25.69 1.06 -4.67
CA ILE A 320 27.05 1.45 -5.05
C ILE A 320 27.53 2.63 -4.20
N LEU A 321 26.73 3.68 -4.11
CA LEU A 321 27.05 4.89 -3.38
C LEU A 321 27.21 4.62 -1.88
N LEU A 322 26.34 3.81 -1.27
CA LEU A 322 26.46 3.45 0.14
C LEU A 322 27.78 2.71 0.41
N TYR A 323 28.14 1.75 -0.44
CA TYR A 323 29.40 1.02 -0.32
C TYR A 323 30.60 1.97 -0.42
N PHE A 324 30.65 2.82 -1.45
CA PHE A 324 31.75 3.78 -1.62
C PHE A 324 31.78 4.85 -0.54
N ALA A 325 30.62 5.32 -0.07
CA ALA A 325 30.55 6.32 0.99
C ALA A 325 31.13 5.79 2.31
N VAL A 326 30.89 4.52 2.66
CA VAL A 326 31.52 3.89 3.83
C VAL A 326 33.04 3.78 3.65
N LEU A 327 33.52 3.41 2.46
CA LEU A 327 34.96 3.37 2.18
C LEU A 327 35.60 4.78 2.28
N ILE A 328 34.89 5.82 1.84
CA ILE A 328 35.34 7.22 1.97
C ILE A 328 35.38 7.61 3.45
N CYS A 329 34.35 7.29 4.25
CA CYS A 329 34.35 7.55 5.69
C CYS A 329 35.55 6.88 6.39
N LEU A 330 35.88 5.64 6.02
CA LEU A 330 37.05 4.94 6.55
C LEU A 330 38.38 5.55 6.06
N SER A 331 38.42 6.12 4.85
CA SER A 331 39.62 6.80 4.34
C SER A 331 39.88 8.16 5.00
N LEU A 332 38.82 8.82 5.49
CA LEU A 332 38.90 10.08 6.23
C LEU A 332 39.24 9.87 7.71
N SER A 333 39.11 8.64 8.21
CA SER A 333 39.65 8.22 9.50
C SER A 333 41.18 8.32 9.48
N SER A 334 41.79 8.70 10.60
CA SER A 334 43.18 9.18 10.73
C SER A 334 44.29 8.26 10.18
N ASN A 335 43.99 7.03 9.74
CA ASN A 335 44.95 6.05 9.24
C ASN A 335 44.71 5.73 7.76
N SER A 336 45.70 6.01 6.91
CA SER A 336 45.65 5.77 5.45
C SER A 336 45.48 4.30 5.04
N ASP A 337 45.75 3.34 5.93
CA ASP A 337 45.68 1.90 5.65
C ASP A 337 44.35 1.23 6.07
N GLU A 338 43.43 1.93 6.75
CA GLU A 338 42.20 1.34 7.30
C GLU A 338 41.30 0.71 6.24
N VAL A 339 41.20 1.32 5.06
CA VAL A 339 40.43 0.77 3.93
C VAL A 339 40.98 -0.58 3.47
N ARG A 340 42.31 -0.70 3.35
CA ARG A 340 42.96 -1.94 2.93
C ARG A 340 42.75 -3.04 3.98
N ILE A 341 42.84 -2.70 5.26
CA ILE A 341 42.61 -3.64 6.36
C ILE A 341 41.14 -4.07 6.38
N PHE A 342 40.19 -3.15 6.26
CA PHE A 342 38.76 -3.44 6.23
C PHE A 342 38.38 -4.47 5.14
N LEU A 343 38.91 -4.30 3.92
CA LEU A 343 38.63 -5.21 2.80
C LEU A 343 39.34 -6.57 2.97
N LYS A 344 40.60 -6.58 3.40
CA LYS A 344 41.39 -7.81 3.56
C LYS A 344 40.87 -8.70 4.69
N THR A 345 40.31 -8.09 5.73
CA THR A 345 39.91 -8.79 6.96
C THR A 345 38.49 -9.38 6.86
N PHE A 346 37.73 -9.09 5.80
CA PHE A 346 36.36 -9.60 5.61
C PHE A 346 36.19 -11.11 5.88
N PRO A 347 37.06 -12.02 5.38
CA PRO A 347 36.93 -13.46 5.65
C PRO A 347 37.20 -13.86 7.12
N ASN A 348 37.90 -13.02 7.87
CA ASN A 348 38.24 -13.23 9.28
C ASN A 348 37.28 -12.51 10.23
N CYS A 349 36.50 -11.53 9.75
CA CYS A 349 35.55 -10.75 10.56
C CYS A 349 34.57 -11.63 11.36
N PHE A 350 34.11 -12.76 10.80
CA PHE A 350 33.13 -13.67 11.43
C PHE A 350 33.78 -14.87 12.14
N LYS A 351 35.03 -14.72 12.60
CA LYS A 351 35.71 -15.69 13.47
C LYS A 351 35.71 -15.20 14.92
N ARG A 352 36.09 -16.07 15.85
CA ARG A 352 36.26 -15.69 17.26
C ARG A 352 37.49 -14.79 17.40
N HIS A 353 37.32 -13.66 18.09
CA HIS A 353 38.36 -12.67 18.34
C HIS A 353 38.71 -12.62 19.83
N ASN A 354 39.96 -12.27 20.12
CA ASN A 354 40.44 -12.08 21.49
C ASN A 354 39.98 -10.73 22.05
N LEU A 355 39.64 -10.69 23.34
CA LEU A 355 39.27 -9.48 24.06
C LEU A 355 40.46 -8.98 24.89
N THR A 356 40.74 -7.68 24.81
CA THR A 356 41.77 -7.02 25.61
C THR A 356 41.11 -6.20 26.72
N LEU A 357 41.35 -6.53 27.99
CA LEU A 357 40.93 -5.71 29.13
C LEU A 357 42.04 -4.72 29.47
N ILE A 358 41.66 -3.45 29.60
CA ILE A 358 42.53 -2.36 30.02
C ILE A 358 42.03 -1.85 31.37
N TRP A 359 42.98 -1.54 32.25
CA TRP A 359 42.69 -0.85 33.51
C TRP A 359 42.54 0.65 33.23
N PRO A 360 41.50 1.34 33.75
CA PRO A 360 41.45 2.79 33.69
C PRO A 360 42.68 3.34 34.41
N ASN A 361 43.32 4.33 33.81
CA ASN A 361 44.48 5.00 34.41
C ASN A 361 44.02 5.61 35.75
N ILE A 362 44.47 5.02 36.86
CA ILE A 362 44.39 5.67 38.16
C ILE A 362 45.42 6.79 38.10
N ASP A 363 45.01 8.03 38.31
CA ASP A 363 45.93 9.18 38.39
C ASP A 363 47.13 8.83 39.27
N ASP A 364 48.34 9.13 38.78
CA ASP A 364 49.65 8.83 39.40
C ASP A 364 49.88 9.48 40.80
N THR A 365 48.83 9.95 41.46
CA THR A 365 48.87 10.60 42.78
C THR A 365 48.65 9.64 43.95
N VAL A 366 48.21 8.40 43.72
CA VAL A 366 48.04 7.40 44.78
C VAL A 366 49.25 6.45 44.80
N ILE A 367 50.12 6.64 45.79
CA ILE A 367 51.29 5.77 46.04
C ILE A 367 50.77 4.41 46.54
N ILE A 368 50.50 3.48 45.63
CA ILE A 368 50.28 2.07 45.94
C ILE A 368 51.60 1.33 45.69
N SER A 369 52.09 0.62 46.69
CA SER A 369 53.33 -0.17 46.68
C SER A 369 53.44 -1.07 45.43
N ASP A 370 54.61 -1.08 44.80
CA ASP A 370 54.93 -1.75 43.52
C ASP A 370 54.68 -3.27 43.49
N THR A 371 54.36 -3.91 44.62
CA THR A 371 54.07 -5.34 44.72
C THR A 371 52.61 -5.72 44.43
N LEU A 372 51.72 -4.74 44.21
CA LEU A 372 50.28 -4.94 43.99
C LEU A 372 49.75 -4.24 42.72
N LYS A 373 50.61 -3.94 41.75
CA LYS A 373 50.16 -3.44 40.44
C LYS A 373 49.69 -4.63 39.59
N PRO A 374 48.38 -4.79 39.32
CA PRO A 374 47.92 -5.77 38.35
C PRO A 374 48.51 -5.44 36.96
N PRO A 375 48.66 -6.43 36.06
CA PRO A 375 49.18 -6.17 34.71
C PRO A 375 48.31 -5.12 34.00
N LYS A 376 48.98 -4.13 33.38
CA LYS A 376 48.34 -3.00 32.64
C LYS A 376 47.34 -3.46 31.56
N THR A 377 47.46 -4.70 31.09
CA THR A 377 46.59 -5.35 30.11
C THR A 377 46.42 -6.83 30.45
N LEU A 378 45.18 -7.30 30.50
CA LEU A 378 44.84 -8.72 30.66
C LEU A 378 44.06 -9.16 29.43
N THR A 379 44.63 -10.08 28.64
CA THR A 379 43.96 -10.68 27.49
C THR A 379 43.28 -11.97 27.91
N PHE A 380 41.94 -12.01 27.90
CA PHE A 380 41.18 -13.23 28.15
C PHE A 380 40.90 -13.96 26.83
N PHE A 381 41.04 -15.28 26.82
CA PHE A 381 40.84 -16.12 25.63
C PHE A 381 39.36 -16.53 25.44
N ASN A 382 38.85 -16.29 24.23
CA ASN A 382 37.86 -17.02 23.40
C ASN A 382 36.54 -17.62 23.93
N ASP A 383 36.26 -17.68 25.23
CA ASP A 383 35.05 -18.38 25.72
C ASP A 383 33.76 -17.52 25.71
N HIS A 384 33.86 -16.22 25.38
CA HIS A 384 32.73 -15.29 25.46
C HIS A 384 32.37 -14.57 24.15
N THR A 385 33.15 -14.71 23.07
CA THR A 385 32.88 -14.05 21.78
C THR A 385 32.07 -14.98 20.85
N GLU A 386 30.81 -14.64 20.60
CA GLU A 386 29.93 -15.38 19.68
C GLU A 386 30.10 -14.85 18.24
N PRO A 387 30.75 -15.59 17.33
CA PRO A 387 31.15 -15.07 16.00
C PRO A 387 29.96 -14.74 15.09
N TYR A 388 28.80 -15.33 15.35
CA TYR A 388 27.58 -15.14 14.56
C TYR A 388 26.65 -14.06 15.11
N LEU A 389 26.97 -13.46 16.26
CA LEU A 389 26.12 -12.44 16.90
C LEU A 389 25.80 -11.24 15.97
N PRO A 390 26.76 -10.64 15.25
CA PRO A 390 26.47 -9.53 14.34
C PRO A 390 25.48 -9.91 13.24
N LEU A 391 25.61 -11.13 12.70
CA LEU A 391 24.73 -11.65 11.65
C LEU A 391 23.32 -11.93 12.17
N ILE A 392 23.19 -12.48 13.39
CA ILE A 392 21.89 -12.72 14.02
C ILE A 392 21.16 -11.40 14.26
N ILE A 393 21.84 -10.39 14.79
CA ILE A 393 21.22 -9.08 15.05
C ILE A 393 20.85 -8.38 13.74
N ALA A 394 21.70 -8.47 12.71
CA ALA A 394 21.37 -7.97 11.38
C ALA A 394 20.13 -8.69 10.80
N ALA A 395 20.03 -10.01 10.95
CA ALA A 395 18.86 -10.80 10.53
C ALA A 395 17.59 -10.38 11.28
N ILE A 396 17.68 -10.17 12.60
CA ILE A 396 16.56 -9.65 13.40
C ILE A 396 16.14 -8.28 12.90
N HIS A 397 17.09 -7.37 12.64
CA HIS A 397 16.78 -6.04 12.12
C HIS A 397 16.10 -6.13 10.74
N MET A 398 16.68 -6.87 9.79
CA MET A 398 16.14 -7.02 8.43
C MET A 398 14.71 -7.59 8.44
N THR A 399 14.47 -8.62 9.25
CA THR A 399 13.15 -9.25 9.37
C THR A 399 12.14 -8.33 10.07
N ALA A 400 12.53 -7.65 11.15
CA ALA A 400 11.68 -6.70 11.85
C ALA A 400 11.28 -5.52 10.95
N SER A 401 12.22 -4.89 10.23
CA SER A 401 11.92 -3.78 9.32
C SER A 401 11.00 -4.22 8.18
N PHE A 402 11.25 -5.40 7.60
CA PHE A 402 10.41 -5.93 6.52
C PHE A 402 8.99 -6.28 6.99
N LEU A 403 8.84 -6.89 8.18
CA LEU A 403 7.55 -7.19 8.79
C LEU A 403 6.78 -5.92 9.13
N CYS A 404 7.46 -4.91 9.69
CA CYS A 404 6.86 -3.61 10.00
C CYS A 404 6.27 -2.95 8.73
N TYR A 405 7.03 -2.91 7.64
CA TYR A 405 6.54 -2.39 6.36
C TYR A 405 5.39 -3.23 5.77
N SER A 406 5.51 -4.57 5.81
CA SER A 406 4.51 -5.47 5.24
C SER A 406 3.17 -5.40 5.98
N CYS A 407 3.20 -5.39 7.31
CA CYS A 407 2.01 -5.21 8.15
C CYS A 407 1.44 -3.80 8.00
N GLY A 408 2.28 -2.75 7.95
CA GLY A 408 1.81 -1.38 7.73
C GLY A 408 1.07 -1.24 6.40
N LYS A 409 1.62 -1.81 5.32
CA LYS A 409 0.97 -1.87 4.01
C LYS A 409 -0.37 -2.62 4.06
N PHE A 410 -0.44 -3.73 4.78
CA PHE A 410 -1.67 -4.50 4.94
C PHE A 410 -2.76 -3.69 5.67
N VAL A 411 -2.40 -3.05 6.79
CA VAL A 411 -3.30 -2.18 7.56
C VAL A 411 -3.84 -1.02 6.73
N CYS A 412 -2.98 -0.36 5.93
CA CYS A 412 -3.41 0.72 5.04
C CYS A 412 -4.39 0.23 3.96
N LYS A 413 -4.24 -1.00 3.46
CA LYS A 413 -5.15 -1.57 2.45
C LYS A 413 -6.53 -1.92 3.00
N ILE A 414 -6.62 -2.23 4.30
CA ILE A 414 -7.89 -2.59 4.97
C ILE A 414 -8.53 -1.34 5.61
N CYS A 415 -7.90 -0.17 5.49
CA CYS A 415 -8.38 1.10 6.03
C CYS A 415 -8.44 1.16 7.57
N ILE A 416 -7.54 0.44 8.27
CA ILE A 416 -7.42 0.44 9.75
C ILE A 416 -6.26 1.34 10.22
N GLN A 417 -5.80 2.25 9.36
CA GLN A 417 -4.53 2.95 9.58
C GLN A 417 -4.49 3.89 10.80
N GLY A 418 -5.61 4.47 11.26
CA GLY A 418 -5.57 5.36 12.42
C GLY A 418 -5.03 4.65 13.67
N PHE A 419 -5.69 3.56 14.06
CA PHE A 419 -5.30 2.80 15.25
C PHE A 419 -4.05 1.93 15.03
N SER A 420 -3.99 1.14 13.95
CA SER A 420 -2.93 0.13 13.80
C SER A 420 -1.70 0.60 12.98
N TYR A 421 -1.68 1.83 12.45
CA TYR A 421 -0.53 2.36 11.70
C TYR A 421 -0.02 3.69 12.28
N ALA A 422 -0.88 4.69 12.45
CA ALA A 422 -0.48 6.01 12.94
C ALA A 422 -0.04 5.98 14.42
N LEU A 423 -0.84 5.34 15.29
CA LEU A 423 -0.53 5.24 16.72
C LEU A 423 0.78 4.46 17.01
N PRO A 424 1.03 3.25 16.45
CA PRO A 424 2.31 2.56 16.63
C PRO A 424 3.53 3.36 16.18
N VAL A 425 3.45 4.01 15.01
CA VAL A 425 4.56 4.79 14.46
C VAL A 425 4.89 5.97 15.38
N LEU A 426 3.87 6.62 15.95
CA LEU A 426 4.05 7.68 16.95
C LEU A 426 4.65 7.16 18.27
N LEU A 427 4.16 6.01 18.76
CA LEU A 427 4.60 5.43 20.03
C LEU A 427 5.98 4.75 19.95
N THR A 428 6.51 4.51 18.75
CA THR A 428 7.78 3.79 18.56
C THR A 428 8.91 4.44 19.35
N VAL A 429 9.08 5.76 19.24
CA VAL A 429 10.19 6.47 19.90
C VAL A 429 10.06 6.49 21.43
N PRO A 430 8.91 6.90 22.02
CA PRO A 430 8.71 6.81 23.47
C PRO A 430 8.92 5.40 24.04
N VAL A 431 8.47 4.37 23.33
CA VAL A 431 8.62 2.98 23.75
C VAL A 431 10.08 2.53 23.64
N THR A 432 10.79 2.88 22.55
CA THR A 432 12.23 2.60 22.45
C THR A 432 13.03 3.33 23.52
N MET A 433 12.65 4.57 23.84
CA MET A 433 13.31 5.35 24.88
C MET A 433 13.13 4.68 26.25
N SER A 434 11.89 4.28 26.58
CA SER A 434 11.58 3.57 27.82
C SER A 434 12.32 2.23 27.91
N PHE A 435 12.40 1.51 26.79
CA PHE A 435 13.16 0.27 26.68
C PHE A 435 14.66 0.49 26.90
N LEU A 436 15.27 1.49 26.23
CA LEU A 436 16.69 1.81 26.39
C LEU A 436 17.00 2.28 27.81
N ASN A 437 16.12 3.06 28.44
CA ASN A 437 16.32 3.49 29.82
C ASN A 437 16.28 2.31 30.80
N SER A 438 15.27 1.44 30.68
CA SER A 438 15.17 0.22 31.50
C SER A 438 16.35 -0.73 31.25
N ALA A 439 16.82 -0.80 30.01
CA ALA A 439 18.04 -1.52 29.68
C ALA A 439 19.23 -0.88 30.42
N CYS A 440 19.48 0.41 30.27
CA CYS A 440 20.61 1.09 30.91
C CYS A 440 20.59 0.96 32.45
N GLU A 441 19.43 1.04 33.11
CA GLU A 441 19.29 0.84 34.56
C GLU A 441 19.61 -0.60 35.02
N HIS A 442 19.31 -1.59 34.19
CA HIS A 442 19.51 -3.02 34.49
C HIS A 442 20.60 -3.66 33.62
N GLU A 443 21.70 -2.93 33.38
CA GLU A 443 22.80 -3.34 32.51
C GLU A 443 23.29 -4.79 32.77
N CYS A 444 23.54 -5.14 34.04
CA CYS A 444 24.00 -6.48 34.38
C CYS A 444 22.94 -7.59 34.28
N GLY A 445 21.64 -7.25 34.38
CA GLY A 445 20.55 -8.19 34.16
C GLY A 445 20.46 -8.60 32.68
N TYR A 446 20.54 -7.61 31.78
CA TYR A 446 20.50 -7.82 30.34
C TYR A 446 21.77 -8.51 29.81
N LYS A 447 22.97 -8.10 30.25
CA LYS A 447 24.23 -8.77 29.87
C LYS A 447 24.27 -10.25 30.27
N ARG A 448 23.63 -10.61 31.40
CA ARG A 448 23.49 -12.02 31.83
C ARG A 448 22.57 -12.83 30.91
N LEU A 449 21.51 -12.21 30.40
CA LEU A 449 20.56 -12.85 29.48
C LEU A 449 21.19 -13.11 28.12
N THR A 450 21.97 -12.15 27.60
CA THR A 450 22.59 -12.25 26.28
C THR A 450 23.91 -13.02 26.29
N LYS A 451 24.52 -13.24 27.46
CA LYS A 451 25.88 -13.81 27.62
C LYS A 451 26.95 -13.05 26.82
N THR A 452 26.72 -11.77 26.53
CA THR A 452 27.59 -10.94 25.71
C THR A 452 28.14 -9.76 26.49
N TYR A 453 29.35 -9.33 26.16
CA TYR A 453 29.97 -8.09 26.64
C TYR A 453 29.47 -6.86 25.87
N HIS A 454 28.83 -7.05 24.72
CA HIS A 454 28.23 -5.98 23.92
C HIS A 454 27.00 -5.37 24.62
N TYR A 455 26.98 -4.05 24.73
CA TYR A 455 25.87 -3.30 25.30
C TYR A 455 25.62 -1.98 24.56
N TRP A 456 24.44 -1.39 24.74
CA TRP A 456 24.17 -0.03 24.27
C TRP A 456 25.09 0.97 24.97
N ASN A 457 25.51 2.02 24.26
CA ASN A 457 26.22 3.13 24.89
C ASN A 457 25.21 3.95 25.72
N CYS A 458 25.30 3.85 27.05
CA CYS A 458 24.40 4.44 28.03
C CYS A 458 25.08 5.65 28.69
N PRO A 459 24.36 6.77 28.90
CA PRO A 459 24.94 7.92 29.59
C PRO A 459 25.29 7.60 31.04
N GLU A 460 26.43 8.12 31.53
CA GLU A 460 26.87 7.93 32.92
C GLU A 460 25.95 8.65 33.93
N ASP A 461 25.40 9.80 33.56
CA ASP A 461 24.44 10.55 34.37
C ASP A 461 23.00 10.31 33.91
N GLN A 462 22.10 9.99 34.85
CA GLN A 462 20.65 9.94 34.64
C GLN A 462 20.03 11.32 34.33
N SER A 463 20.85 12.36 34.14
CA SER A 463 20.48 13.75 33.86
C SER A 463 19.72 13.94 32.54
N GLY A 464 19.85 13.00 31.59
CA GLY A 464 19.10 13.00 30.33
C GLY A 464 17.57 12.96 30.48
N PHE A 465 17.06 12.75 31.71
CA PHE A 465 15.63 12.72 32.06
C PHE A 465 15.24 13.70 33.18
N SER A 466 16.05 14.73 33.44
CA SER A 466 15.66 15.84 34.31
C SER A 466 14.29 16.41 33.89
N ILE A 467 13.55 17.02 34.83
CA ILE A 467 12.26 17.68 34.54
C ILE A 467 12.37 18.64 33.33
N GLU A 468 13.53 19.29 33.20
CA GLU A 468 13.84 20.26 32.15
C GLU A 468 13.96 19.63 30.76
N THR A 469 14.51 18.42 30.65
CA THR A 469 14.69 17.73 29.35
C THR A 469 13.40 17.09 28.82
N ARG A 470 12.44 16.76 29.70
CA ARG A 470 11.14 16.17 29.29
C ARG A 470 10.29 17.11 28.43
N ILE A 471 10.42 18.43 28.63
CA ILE A 471 9.67 19.42 27.84
C ILE A 471 10.08 19.35 26.37
N PHE A 472 11.37 19.16 26.08
CA PHE A 472 11.87 19.03 24.70
C PHE A 472 11.31 17.80 24.00
N TRP A 473 11.22 16.67 24.70
CA TRP A 473 10.61 15.45 24.17
C TRP A 473 9.10 15.60 23.89
N ILE A 474 8.36 16.32 24.74
CA ILE A 474 6.92 16.58 24.53
C ILE A 474 6.71 17.51 23.32
N LEU A 475 7.47 18.61 23.25
CA LEU A 475 7.39 19.56 22.13
C LEU A 475 7.75 18.88 20.80
N TRP A 476 8.74 18.01 20.83
CA TRP A 476 9.11 17.17 19.69
C TRP A 476 7.98 16.20 19.28
N LEU A 477 7.40 15.48 20.24
CA LEU A 477 6.31 14.55 19.95
C LEU A 477 5.11 15.29 19.33
N LEU A 478 4.78 16.48 19.84
CA LEU A 478 3.72 17.32 19.28
C LEU A 478 4.04 17.73 17.83
N SER A 479 5.29 18.13 17.56
CA SER A 479 5.75 18.45 16.20
C SER A 479 5.57 17.25 15.25
N GLN A 480 5.92 16.04 15.68
CA GLN A 480 5.74 14.83 14.87
C GLN A 480 4.27 14.50 14.60
N VAL A 481 3.37 14.63 15.58
CA VAL A 481 1.92 14.43 15.40
C VAL A 481 1.38 15.39 14.34
N LEU A 482 1.77 16.66 14.38
CA LEU A 482 1.29 17.68 13.46
C LEU A 482 1.74 17.41 12.01
N ILE A 483 3.00 17.03 11.79
CA ILE A 483 3.50 16.65 10.45
C ILE A 483 2.73 15.42 9.91
N THR A 484 2.46 14.46 10.79
CA THR A 484 1.86 13.18 10.45
C THR A 484 0.33 13.19 10.55
N ILE A 485 -0.31 14.36 10.68
CA ILE A 485 -1.77 14.47 10.81
C ILE A 485 -2.53 13.79 9.66
N HIS A 486 -1.93 13.74 8.48
CA HIS A 486 -2.48 13.07 7.30
C HIS A 486 -2.59 11.54 7.42
N LEU A 487 -1.91 10.91 8.40
CA LEU A 487 -2.06 9.48 8.70
C LEU A 487 -3.36 9.19 9.48
N TRP A 488 -3.87 10.15 10.23
CA TRP A 488 -5.01 9.94 11.12
C TRP A 488 -6.34 9.94 10.37
N ASN A 489 -6.44 10.69 9.27
CA ASN A 489 -7.65 10.81 8.46
C ASN A 489 -7.42 10.34 6.99
N PRO A 490 -7.41 9.01 6.73
CA PRO A 490 -7.35 8.49 5.35
C PRO A 490 -8.61 8.80 4.54
N GLN A 491 -8.40 9.08 3.26
CA GLN A 491 -9.43 9.05 2.22
C GLN A 491 -8.94 8.11 1.12
N ASN A 492 -8.96 6.80 1.40
CA ASN A 492 -8.52 5.79 0.45
C ASN A 492 -9.64 4.80 0.14
N GLU A 493 -9.67 4.35 -1.11
CA GLU A 493 -10.38 3.15 -1.50
C GLU A 493 -9.81 1.91 -0.79
N ARG A 494 -10.69 1.01 -0.38
CA ARG A 494 -10.32 -0.28 0.17
C ARG A 494 -9.53 -1.08 -0.85
N MET A 495 -8.46 -1.73 -0.43
CA MET A 495 -7.55 -2.52 -1.28
C MET A 495 -6.82 -1.72 -2.37
N ALA A 496 -6.67 -0.40 -2.21
CA ALA A 496 -5.91 0.45 -3.12
C ALA A 496 -4.50 -0.09 -3.44
N SER A 497 -4.03 0.19 -4.66
CA SER A 497 -2.70 -0.22 -5.10
C SER A 497 -1.60 0.44 -4.26
N THR A 498 -0.47 -0.24 -4.10
CA THR A 498 0.63 0.26 -3.24
C THR A 498 1.22 1.57 -3.74
N ASN A 499 1.20 1.81 -5.06
CA ASN A 499 1.70 3.05 -5.65
C ASN A 499 0.73 4.23 -5.45
N LYS A 500 -0.56 3.96 -5.15
CA LYS A 500 -1.54 4.97 -4.75
C LYS A 500 -1.42 5.30 -3.25
N LEU A 501 -1.02 4.31 -2.44
CA LEU A 501 -0.88 4.45 -0.98
C LEU A 501 0.45 5.10 -0.54
N PHE A 502 1.56 4.77 -1.20
CA PHE A 502 2.91 5.20 -0.84
C PHE A 502 3.60 5.91 -2.00
N VAL A 503 4.40 6.92 -1.70
CA VAL A 503 5.16 7.67 -2.70
C VAL A 503 6.34 6.83 -3.19
N ASN A 504 7.28 6.51 -2.30
CA ASN A 504 8.43 5.66 -2.55
C ASN A 504 8.05 4.17 -2.52
N PRO A 505 8.69 3.33 -3.36
CA PRO A 505 8.28 1.94 -3.53
C PRO A 505 8.37 1.09 -2.25
N LEU A 506 9.35 1.37 -1.38
CA LEU A 506 9.73 0.60 -0.18
C LEU A 506 10.15 1.55 0.95
N TYR A 507 10.69 0.99 2.03
CA TYR A 507 11.06 1.69 3.27
C TYR A 507 12.57 1.97 3.35
N CYS A 508 12.95 2.88 4.25
CA CYS A 508 14.35 3.09 4.64
C CYS A 508 14.62 2.27 5.91
N SER A 509 15.61 1.36 5.90
CA SER A 509 15.86 0.48 7.05
C SER A 509 16.35 1.23 8.29
N ALA A 510 17.17 2.29 8.11
CA ALA A 510 17.72 3.07 9.21
C ALA A 510 16.64 3.80 10.02
N LEU A 511 15.60 4.29 9.34
CA LEU A 511 14.59 5.16 9.93
C LEU A 511 13.21 4.60 9.61
N ILE A 512 12.90 3.40 10.11
CA ILE A 512 11.70 2.66 9.71
C ILE A 512 10.41 3.45 10.00
N ASP A 513 10.29 4.03 11.20
CA ASP A 513 9.15 4.82 11.65
C ASP A 513 8.97 6.10 10.84
N GLN A 514 10.04 6.88 10.65
CA GLN A 514 9.99 8.12 9.87
C GLN A 514 9.75 7.81 8.39
N SER A 515 10.31 6.71 7.89
CA SER A 515 10.06 6.26 6.53
C SER A 515 8.60 5.84 6.33
N LEU A 516 7.97 5.16 7.30
CA LEU A 516 6.55 4.80 7.22
C LEU A 516 5.65 6.04 7.33
N ALA A 517 5.96 6.94 8.27
CA ALA A 517 5.23 8.18 8.46
C ALA A 517 5.27 9.09 7.22
N LEU A 518 6.47 9.42 6.73
CA LEU A 518 6.66 10.43 5.68
C LEU A 518 6.47 9.87 4.27
N ASN A 519 6.55 8.54 4.08
CA ASN A 519 6.29 7.91 2.78
C ASN A 519 4.80 7.66 2.50
N ARG A 520 3.94 7.72 3.52
CA ARG A 520 2.50 7.58 3.34
C ARG A 520 2.00 8.77 2.53
N ARG A 521 1.41 8.51 1.36
CA ARG A 521 0.94 9.57 0.48
C ARG A 521 -0.11 10.44 1.18
N ARG A 522 0.10 11.76 1.18
CA ARG A 522 -0.92 12.73 1.60
C ARG A 522 -2.04 12.72 0.57
N ASN A 523 -3.27 12.62 1.06
CA ASN A 523 -4.42 12.77 0.17
C ASN A 523 -4.44 14.23 -0.24
N GLU A 524 -4.19 14.50 -1.53
CA GLU A 524 -4.68 15.74 -2.11
C GLU A 524 -6.19 15.66 -1.93
N LYS A 525 -6.77 16.61 -1.19
CA LYS A 525 -8.20 16.82 -1.26
C LYS A 525 -8.50 17.18 -2.71
N VAL A 526 -8.71 16.16 -3.54
CA VAL A 526 -9.78 16.22 -4.50
C VAL A 526 -10.97 16.30 -3.57
N GLU A 527 -11.47 17.53 -3.38
CA GLU A 527 -12.83 17.65 -2.85
C GLU A 527 -13.65 16.62 -3.63
N PRO A 528 -14.46 15.76 -2.98
CA PRO A 528 -15.48 15.08 -3.76
C PRO A 528 -16.17 16.21 -4.50
N ASP A 529 -16.10 16.17 -5.83
CA ASP A 529 -16.72 17.16 -6.69
C ASP A 529 -18.23 17.10 -6.45
N GLY A 530 -18.68 17.69 -5.33
CA GLY A 530 -20.01 18.26 -5.21
C GLY A 530 -20.10 19.51 -6.08
N HIS A 531 -18.96 20.07 -6.47
CA HIS A 531 -18.80 20.96 -7.59
C HIS A 531 -17.48 20.65 -8.28
N ALA A 532 -17.53 19.75 -9.27
CA ALA A 532 -16.64 19.86 -10.41
C ALA A 532 -16.55 21.33 -10.72
N ARG A 533 -15.33 21.88 -10.64
CA ARG A 533 -15.05 23.18 -11.22
C ARG A 533 -15.78 23.17 -12.55
N LEU A 534 -16.78 24.04 -12.69
CA LEU A 534 -17.12 24.59 -13.97
C LEU A 534 -15.82 25.21 -14.47
N ASP A 535 -14.95 24.38 -15.04
CA ASP A 535 -14.04 24.83 -16.06
C ASP A 535 -14.99 25.50 -17.06
N SER A 536 -14.88 26.82 -17.15
CA SER A 536 -15.54 27.65 -18.16
C SER A 536 -15.11 27.27 -19.59
N ASN A 537 -14.39 26.16 -19.73
CA ASN A 537 -14.01 25.47 -20.93
C ASN A 537 -14.50 24.01 -20.91
N VAL A 538 -15.73 23.74 -20.44
CA VAL A 538 -16.48 22.57 -20.95
C VAL A 538 -16.68 22.85 -22.43
N SER A 539 -15.66 22.46 -23.21
CA SER A 539 -15.88 22.02 -24.58
C SER A 539 -17.08 21.10 -24.53
N GLU A 540 -18.12 21.43 -25.29
CA GLU A 540 -19.26 20.56 -25.57
C GLU A 540 -18.77 19.12 -25.69
N MET A 541 -18.89 18.33 -24.62
CA MET A 541 -18.64 16.89 -24.70
C MET A 541 -19.83 16.36 -25.50
N ASP A 542 -19.54 16.02 -26.76
CA ASP A 542 -20.45 15.36 -27.67
C ASP A 542 -21.24 14.26 -26.92
N GLY A 543 -22.51 14.08 -27.30
CA GLY A 543 -23.41 13.09 -26.70
C GLY A 543 -22.91 11.63 -26.75
N SER A 544 -21.76 11.36 -27.38
CA SER A 544 -21.14 10.04 -27.55
C SER A 544 -20.44 9.46 -26.32
N ASP A 545 -20.19 10.23 -25.26
CA ASP A 545 -19.34 9.80 -24.13
C ASP A 545 -20.11 9.31 -22.89
N VAL A 546 -21.41 8.97 -23.00
CA VAL A 546 -22.12 8.30 -21.88
C VAL A 546 -21.63 6.84 -21.78
N PRO A 547 -21.09 6.40 -20.63
CA PRO A 547 -20.73 5.01 -20.44
C PRO A 547 -21.97 4.12 -20.54
N ARG A 548 -21.94 3.13 -21.44
CA ARG A 548 -22.99 2.11 -21.57
C ARG A 548 -22.55 0.79 -20.96
N ILE A 549 -23.39 0.25 -20.08
CA ILE A 549 -23.23 -1.01 -19.38
C ILE A 549 -24.07 -2.08 -20.07
N PHE A 550 -23.43 -3.14 -20.55
CA PHE A 550 -24.11 -4.33 -21.06
C PHE A 550 -24.10 -5.41 -19.96
N ALA A 551 -25.23 -5.60 -19.29
CA ALA A 551 -25.40 -6.65 -18.30
C ALA A 551 -25.79 -7.96 -19.01
N CYS A 552 -24.90 -8.96 -19.02
CA CYS A 552 -25.15 -10.24 -19.67
C CYS A 552 -25.22 -11.39 -18.66
N ALA A 553 -26.28 -12.19 -18.70
CA ALA A 553 -26.44 -13.38 -17.87
C ALA A 553 -26.84 -14.60 -18.70
N THR A 554 -26.56 -15.81 -18.19
CA THR A 554 -26.94 -17.07 -18.83
C THR A 554 -27.68 -17.93 -17.83
N MET A 555 -28.78 -18.58 -18.23
CA MET A 555 -29.58 -19.42 -17.34
C MET A 555 -29.77 -20.81 -17.93
N TRP A 556 -29.66 -21.85 -17.08
CA TRP A 556 -29.98 -23.23 -17.43
C TRP A 556 -30.32 -24.03 -16.17
N HIS A 557 -31.60 -24.39 -16.01
CA HIS A 557 -32.12 -25.07 -14.80
C HIS A 557 -31.82 -24.32 -13.49
N GLU A 558 -31.83 -22.98 -13.52
CA GLU A 558 -31.76 -22.16 -12.30
C GLU A 558 -33.03 -22.34 -11.47
N THR A 559 -32.93 -22.14 -10.16
CA THR A 559 -34.09 -22.14 -9.27
C THR A 559 -34.87 -20.81 -9.37
N PRO A 560 -36.19 -20.79 -9.08
CA PRO A 560 -36.96 -19.55 -9.10
C PRO A 560 -36.40 -18.45 -8.17
N ASP A 561 -35.81 -18.83 -7.04
CA ASP A 561 -35.19 -17.91 -6.09
C ASP A 561 -33.93 -17.23 -6.69
N GLU A 562 -33.08 -17.99 -7.38
CA GLU A 562 -31.89 -17.48 -8.08
C GLU A 562 -32.28 -16.52 -9.22
N MET A 563 -33.31 -16.88 -9.99
CA MET A 563 -33.85 -16.01 -11.04
C MET A 563 -34.40 -14.69 -10.46
N GLU A 564 -35.13 -14.77 -9.35
CA GLU A 564 -35.69 -13.58 -8.67
C GLU A 564 -34.58 -12.66 -8.14
N GLN A 565 -33.51 -13.23 -7.54
CA GLN A 565 -32.37 -12.45 -7.05
C GLN A 565 -31.65 -11.70 -8.17
N LEU A 566 -31.41 -12.36 -9.31
CA LEU A 566 -30.81 -11.72 -10.49
C LEU A 566 -31.69 -10.56 -10.99
N LEU A 567 -32.99 -10.79 -11.11
CA LEU A 567 -33.96 -9.80 -11.60
C LEU A 567 -34.08 -8.59 -10.66
N LYS A 568 -34.08 -8.80 -9.33
CA LYS A 568 -34.04 -7.70 -8.36
C LYS A 568 -32.83 -6.80 -8.56
N SER A 569 -31.65 -7.38 -8.78
CA SER A 569 -30.42 -6.60 -9.01
C SER A 569 -30.52 -5.77 -10.29
N ILE A 570 -31.01 -6.35 -11.39
CA ILE A 570 -31.23 -5.64 -12.66
C ILE A 570 -32.23 -4.48 -12.48
N MET A 571 -33.36 -4.73 -11.82
CA MET A 571 -34.41 -3.71 -11.61
C MET A 571 -33.95 -2.58 -10.69
N ARG A 572 -33.09 -2.85 -9.69
CA ARG A 572 -32.49 -1.80 -8.86
C ARG A 572 -31.56 -0.89 -9.67
N MET A 573 -30.77 -1.46 -10.58
CA MET A 573 -29.95 -0.67 -11.49
C MET A 573 -30.82 0.18 -12.42
N ASP A 574 -31.94 -0.35 -12.90
CA ASP A 574 -32.91 0.38 -13.71
C ASP A 574 -33.52 1.59 -12.97
N VAL A 575 -33.96 1.40 -11.72
CA VAL A 575 -34.44 2.51 -10.86
C VAL A 575 -33.37 3.57 -10.66
N HIS A 576 -32.13 3.16 -10.40
CA HIS A 576 -31.02 4.07 -10.17
C HIS A 576 -30.69 4.88 -11.43
N GLN A 577 -30.61 4.23 -12.60
CA GLN A 577 -30.40 4.98 -13.85
C GLN A 577 -31.54 5.95 -14.12
N CYS A 578 -32.80 5.55 -13.87
CA CYS A 578 -33.95 6.41 -14.05
C CYS A 578 -33.86 7.67 -13.17
N SER A 579 -33.46 7.52 -11.90
CA SER A 579 -33.31 8.67 -11.00
C SER A 579 -32.19 9.60 -11.48
N GLN A 580 -31.05 9.07 -11.93
CA GLN A 580 -29.97 9.87 -12.50
C GLN A 580 -30.38 10.60 -13.77
N LYS A 581 -31.14 9.92 -14.64
CA LYS A 581 -31.71 10.52 -15.87
C LYS A 581 -32.63 11.69 -15.53
N THR A 582 -33.53 11.52 -14.55
CA THR A 582 -34.44 12.59 -14.10
C THR A 582 -33.68 13.79 -13.52
N ILE A 583 -32.62 13.55 -12.74
CA ILE A 583 -31.77 14.62 -12.19
C ILE A 583 -31.06 15.38 -13.33
N GLN A 584 -30.58 14.66 -14.34
CA GLN A 584 -29.90 15.25 -15.50
C GLN A 584 -30.86 16.02 -16.42
N ASP A 585 -32.10 15.57 -16.58
CA ASP A 585 -33.11 16.29 -17.36
C ASP A 585 -33.63 17.55 -16.62
N GLY A 586 -33.59 17.55 -15.28
CA GLY A 586 -34.02 18.66 -14.43
C GLY A 586 -32.96 19.74 -14.15
N LEU A 587 -31.66 19.41 -14.26
CA LEU A 587 -30.54 20.34 -14.02
C LEU A 587 -29.74 20.55 -15.32
N VAL A 588 -29.40 21.80 -15.63
CA VAL A 588 -28.55 22.15 -16.81
C VAL A 588 -27.13 21.57 -16.71
N ILE A 589 -26.74 21.02 -15.55
CA ILE A 589 -25.42 20.45 -15.29
C ILE A 589 -25.50 18.92 -15.51
N ARG A 590 -24.73 18.41 -16.47
CA ARG A 590 -24.62 16.97 -16.77
C ARG A 590 -23.87 16.25 -15.64
N ASN A 591 -24.52 15.27 -15.00
CA ASN A 591 -23.87 14.44 -13.98
C ASN A 591 -22.77 13.57 -14.61
N PRO A 592 -21.50 13.66 -14.17
CA PRO A 592 -20.41 12.81 -14.68
C PRO A 592 -20.63 11.31 -14.43
N ASP A 593 -21.47 10.93 -13.46
CA ASP A 593 -21.73 9.53 -13.09
C ASP A 593 -22.93 8.90 -13.83
N TYR A 594 -23.54 9.61 -14.79
CA TYR A 594 -24.63 9.06 -15.58
C TYR A 594 -24.15 7.93 -16.51
N TYR A 595 -24.90 6.83 -16.54
CA TYR A 595 -24.64 5.68 -17.42
C TYR A 595 -25.94 5.16 -18.05
N GLU A 596 -25.81 4.43 -19.15
CA GLU A 596 -26.92 3.70 -19.77
C GLU A 596 -26.79 2.20 -19.55
N ILE A 597 -27.87 1.48 -19.23
CA ILE A 597 -27.85 0.02 -19.11
C ILE A 597 -28.69 -0.69 -20.18
N GLU A 598 -28.15 -1.78 -20.70
CA GLU A 598 -28.89 -2.75 -21.52
C GLU A 598 -28.65 -4.14 -20.95
N THR A 599 -29.73 -4.90 -20.70
CA THR A 599 -29.63 -6.21 -20.06
C THR A 599 -30.00 -7.32 -21.03
N HIS A 600 -29.11 -8.32 -21.15
CA HIS A 600 -29.29 -9.51 -21.99
C HIS A 600 -29.23 -10.77 -21.15
N ILE A 601 -30.26 -11.61 -21.24
CA ILE A 601 -30.26 -12.93 -20.60
C ILE A 601 -30.41 -14.03 -21.65
N PHE A 602 -29.49 -14.99 -21.66
CA PHE A 602 -29.48 -16.11 -22.59
C PHE A 602 -30.01 -17.37 -21.91
N PHE A 603 -31.21 -17.80 -22.29
CA PHE A 603 -31.85 -19.02 -21.79
C PHE A 603 -31.49 -20.21 -22.67
N ASP A 604 -30.86 -21.23 -22.10
CA ASP A 604 -30.53 -22.46 -22.82
C ASP A 604 -31.66 -23.49 -22.72
N ASP A 605 -31.91 -24.18 -23.83
CA ASP A 605 -32.95 -25.22 -23.96
C ASP A 605 -34.36 -24.75 -23.53
N ALA A 606 -34.84 -23.70 -24.18
CA ALA A 606 -36.06 -22.99 -23.79
C ALA A 606 -37.35 -23.61 -24.31
N PHE A 607 -37.28 -24.57 -25.24
CA PHE A 607 -38.44 -25.12 -25.96
C PHE A 607 -38.58 -26.64 -25.76
N VAL A 608 -39.82 -27.07 -25.57
CA VAL A 608 -40.24 -28.47 -25.43
C VAL A 608 -41.37 -28.74 -26.43
N VAL A 609 -41.48 -29.97 -26.93
CA VAL A 609 -42.62 -30.38 -27.77
C VAL A 609 -43.89 -30.29 -26.92
N SER A 610 -44.98 -29.77 -27.48
CA SER A 610 -46.23 -29.60 -26.76
C SER A 610 -46.94 -30.94 -26.54
N ASP A 611 -47.59 -31.11 -25.39
CA ASP A 611 -48.32 -32.34 -25.06
C ASP A 611 -49.56 -32.54 -25.94
N ASP A 612 -50.09 -31.46 -26.53
CA ASP A 612 -51.31 -31.45 -27.33
C ASP A 612 -51.06 -31.66 -28.84
N ASP A 613 -49.84 -31.38 -29.32
CA ASP A 613 -49.50 -31.36 -30.74
C ASP A 613 -47.98 -31.57 -30.93
N ASP A 614 -47.59 -32.70 -31.51
CA ASP A 614 -46.19 -33.08 -31.73
C ASP A 614 -45.45 -32.10 -32.66
N ASP A 615 -46.18 -31.35 -33.48
CA ASP A 615 -45.61 -30.36 -34.42
C ASP A 615 -45.45 -28.97 -33.79
N LYS A 616 -45.98 -28.73 -32.59
CA LYS A 616 -45.88 -27.43 -31.90
C LYS A 616 -44.85 -27.47 -30.77
N MET A 617 -43.93 -26.53 -30.81
CA MET A 617 -43.04 -26.27 -29.68
C MET A 617 -43.63 -25.24 -28.71
N THR A 618 -43.64 -25.58 -27.44
CA THR A 618 -44.01 -24.71 -26.32
C THR A 618 -42.78 -24.38 -25.47
N ILE A 619 -42.90 -23.33 -24.65
CA ILE A 619 -41.83 -22.94 -23.73
C ILE A 619 -41.73 -23.90 -22.53
N ASN A 620 -40.51 -24.16 -22.08
CA ASN A 620 -40.21 -25.00 -20.92
C ASN A 620 -40.75 -24.40 -19.61
N SER A 621 -40.95 -25.22 -18.58
CA SER A 621 -41.39 -24.80 -17.24
C SER A 621 -40.51 -23.70 -16.66
N PHE A 622 -39.19 -23.80 -16.80
CA PHE A 622 -38.24 -22.80 -16.30
C PHE A 622 -38.43 -21.41 -16.94
N VAL A 623 -38.87 -21.35 -18.20
CA VAL A 623 -39.18 -20.07 -18.86
C VAL A 623 -40.49 -19.50 -18.33
N LYS A 624 -41.47 -20.34 -18.00
CA LYS A 624 -42.71 -19.93 -17.33
C LYS A 624 -42.42 -19.41 -15.92
N ASP A 625 -41.58 -20.11 -15.17
CA ASP A 625 -41.13 -19.71 -13.83
C ASP A 625 -40.37 -18.38 -13.88
N PHE A 626 -39.51 -18.18 -14.90
CA PHE A 626 -38.83 -16.92 -15.12
C PHE A 626 -39.80 -15.75 -15.37
N ILE A 627 -40.83 -15.95 -16.21
CA ILE A 627 -41.85 -14.91 -16.46
C ILE A 627 -42.55 -14.53 -15.15
N ALA A 628 -42.93 -15.52 -14.32
CA ALA A 628 -43.52 -15.25 -13.01
C ALA A 628 -42.54 -14.56 -12.03
N ALA A 629 -41.25 -14.88 -12.12
CA ALA A 629 -40.19 -14.25 -11.33
C ALA A 629 -40.00 -12.77 -11.71
N VAL A 630 -40.17 -12.38 -12.97
CA VAL A 630 -40.14 -10.96 -13.41
C VAL A 630 -41.22 -10.16 -12.69
N ASP A 631 -42.46 -10.65 -12.67
CA ASP A 631 -43.58 -9.95 -12.02
C ASP A 631 -43.36 -9.85 -10.50
N THR A 632 -42.85 -10.94 -9.91
CA THR A 632 -42.55 -11.01 -8.47
C THR A 632 -41.42 -10.07 -8.07
N ALA A 633 -40.33 -10.02 -8.86
CA ALA A 633 -39.20 -9.14 -8.63
C ALA A 633 -39.59 -7.66 -8.80
N ALA A 634 -40.36 -7.34 -9.84
CA ALA A 634 -40.84 -5.98 -10.08
C ALA A 634 -41.68 -5.46 -8.91
N SER A 635 -42.59 -6.29 -8.40
CA SER A 635 -43.44 -5.96 -7.26
C SER A 635 -42.64 -5.72 -5.96
N LYS A 636 -41.49 -6.38 -5.82
CA LYS A 636 -40.60 -6.26 -4.65
C LYS A 636 -39.70 -5.02 -4.72
N VAL A 637 -39.32 -4.56 -5.92
CA VAL A 637 -38.39 -3.44 -6.11
C VAL A 637 -39.10 -2.10 -6.31
N TYR A 638 -40.10 -2.03 -7.19
CA TYR A 638 -40.74 -0.76 -7.57
C TYR A 638 -41.82 -0.26 -6.60
N SER A 639 -41.88 -0.82 -5.38
CA SER A 639 -42.93 -0.61 -4.37
C SER A 639 -44.33 -1.12 -4.75
N LYS A 640 -45.09 -1.62 -3.76
CA LYS A 640 -46.40 -2.30 -3.91
C LYS A 640 -47.51 -1.48 -4.61
N LYS A 641 -47.28 -0.20 -4.93
CA LYS A 641 -48.26 0.70 -5.57
C LYS A 641 -48.03 0.88 -7.08
N CYS A 642 -46.93 0.37 -7.65
CA CYS A 642 -46.64 0.52 -9.08
C CYS A 642 -47.22 -0.64 -9.91
N GLN A 643 -47.76 -0.30 -11.08
CA GLN A 643 -48.25 -1.26 -12.08
C GLN A 643 -47.11 -2.20 -12.52
N GLN A 644 -47.44 -3.47 -12.74
CA GLN A 644 -46.52 -4.47 -13.27
C GLN A 644 -45.91 -4.01 -14.62
N PRO A 645 -44.70 -4.47 -14.98
CA PRO A 645 -44.13 -4.18 -16.29
C PRO A 645 -45.08 -4.62 -17.40
N ASP A 646 -45.10 -3.89 -18.51
CA ASP A 646 -45.87 -4.28 -19.68
C ASP A 646 -45.48 -5.69 -20.16
N PRO A 647 -46.43 -6.45 -20.74
CA PRO A 647 -46.14 -7.78 -21.25
C PRO A 647 -45.03 -7.73 -22.31
N PRO A 648 -44.16 -8.76 -22.37
CA PRO A 648 -43.00 -8.74 -23.24
C PRO A 648 -43.39 -8.77 -24.72
N ILE A 649 -42.64 -8.02 -25.52
CA ILE A 649 -42.71 -8.11 -26.97
C ILE A 649 -42.03 -9.42 -27.39
N LYS A 650 -42.80 -10.27 -28.10
CA LYS A 650 -42.34 -11.57 -28.59
C LYS A 650 -41.83 -11.41 -30.03
N VAL A 651 -40.56 -11.74 -30.26
CA VAL A 651 -39.94 -11.65 -31.58
C VAL A 651 -39.39 -13.02 -31.97
N PRO A 652 -39.82 -13.62 -33.10
CA PRO A 652 -39.20 -14.83 -33.62
C PRO A 652 -37.80 -14.51 -34.15
N THR A 653 -36.83 -15.37 -33.88
CA THR A 653 -35.44 -15.16 -34.27
C THR A 653 -34.87 -16.42 -34.92
N PRO A 654 -33.79 -16.31 -35.72
CA PRO A 654 -33.19 -17.48 -36.40
C PRO A 654 -32.73 -18.61 -35.48
N TYR A 655 -32.59 -18.33 -34.19
CA TYR A 655 -32.12 -19.24 -33.15
C TYR A 655 -33.24 -19.77 -32.22
N GLY A 656 -34.49 -19.32 -32.42
CA GLY A 656 -35.62 -19.62 -31.54
C GLY A 656 -36.51 -18.40 -31.38
N GLY A 657 -36.47 -17.79 -30.19
CA GLY A 657 -37.29 -16.61 -29.90
C GLY A 657 -36.57 -15.59 -29.03
N ARG A 658 -37.17 -14.40 -28.91
CA ARG A 658 -36.71 -13.32 -28.04
C ARG A 658 -37.91 -12.67 -27.35
N LEU A 659 -37.78 -12.46 -26.05
CA LEU A 659 -38.73 -11.71 -25.23
C LEU A 659 -38.07 -10.38 -24.84
N ILE A 660 -38.77 -9.26 -25.05
CA ILE A 660 -38.25 -7.94 -24.74
C ILE A 660 -39.22 -7.26 -23.78
N TRP A 661 -38.76 -6.97 -22.56
CA TRP A 661 -39.47 -6.14 -21.61
C TRP A 661 -38.92 -4.72 -21.64
N ARG A 662 -39.81 -3.74 -21.53
CA ARG A 662 -39.45 -2.36 -21.19
C ARG A 662 -39.66 -2.19 -19.69
N LEU A 663 -38.58 -1.96 -18.96
CA LEU A 663 -38.64 -1.74 -17.52
C LEU A 663 -39.16 -0.32 -17.22
N LEU A 664 -39.58 -0.09 -15.98
CA LEU A 664 -40.16 1.20 -15.58
C LEU A 664 -39.17 2.37 -15.68
N GLY A 665 -37.87 2.11 -15.56
CA GLY A 665 -36.79 3.08 -15.78
C GLY A 665 -36.41 3.30 -17.24
N ASP A 666 -37.24 2.83 -18.19
CA ASP A 666 -37.06 2.97 -19.64
C ASP A 666 -35.87 2.19 -20.24
N ASN A 667 -35.31 1.24 -19.49
CA ASN A 667 -34.29 0.33 -20.01
C ASN A 667 -34.89 -0.96 -20.57
N ALA A 668 -34.16 -1.57 -21.52
CA ALA A 668 -34.56 -2.81 -22.15
C ALA A 668 -33.99 -4.03 -21.41
N LEU A 669 -34.88 -4.97 -21.05
CA LEU A 669 -34.52 -6.32 -20.63
C LEU A 669 -34.79 -7.27 -21.81
N VAL A 670 -33.73 -7.77 -22.41
CA VAL A 670 -33.77 -8.64 -23.60
C VAL A 670 -33.44 -10.07 -23.20
N VAL A 671 -34.43 -10.96 -23.27
CA VAL A 671 -34.25 -12.38 -22.99
C VAL A 671 -34.27 -13.16 -24.29
N HIS A 672 -33.15 -13.81 -24.55
CA HIS A 672 -32.94 -14.66 -25.71
C HIS A 672 -33.35 -16.09 -25.33
N LEU A 673 -34.21 -16.73 -26.13
CA LEU A 673 -34.66 -18.12 -25.95
C LEU A 673 -34.12 -19.01 -27.06
N LYS A 674 -33.31 -20.02 -26.69
CA LYS A 674 -32.69 -20.93 -27.66
C LYS A 674 -33.56 -22.14 -27.93
N ASN A 675 -33.75 -22.45 -29.21
CA ASN A 675 -34.30 -23.72 -29.66
C ASN A 675 -33.18 -24.72 -29.97
N LYS A 676 -33.26 -25.91 -29.36
CA LYS A 676 -32.29 -27.01 -29.50
C LYS A 676 -32.27 -27.66 -30.89
N GLU A 677 -33.32 -27.50 -31.68
CA GLU A 677 -33.42 -28.05 -33.04
C GLU A 677 -32.81 -27.10 -34.08
N LEU A 678 -32.86 -25.79 -33.83
CA LEU A 678 -32.31 -24.77 -34.72
C LEU A 678 -30.80 -24.52 -34.48
N ILE A 679 -30.33 -24.76 -33.25
CA ILE A 679 -28.92 -24.58 -32.87
C ILE A 679 -28.33 -25.91 -32.38
N ARG A 680 -27.05 -26.15 -32.68
CA ARG A 680 -26.28 -27.36 -32.31
C ARG A 680 -26.60 -27.86 -30.89
N HIS A 681 -27.13 -29.08 -30.83
CA HIS A 681 -27.50 -29.79 -29.61
C HIS A 681 -26.29 -30.03 -28.68
N LYS A 682 -26.52 -30.05 -27.35
CA LYS A 682 -25.50 -30.18 -26.28
C LYS A 682 -24.42 -29.08 -26.24
N LYS A 683 -24.60 -27.99 -27.00
CA LYS A 683 -23.77 -26.79 -26.85
C LYS A 683 -24.53 -25.64 -26.20
N ARG A 684 -24.07 -25.22 -25.02
CA ARG A 684 -24.17 -23.85 -24.49
C ARG A 684 -24.70 -22.77 -25.44
N TRP A 685 -25.76 -22.00 -25.23
CA TRP A 685 -25.87 -20.75 -26.05
C TRP A 685 -24.88 -19.69 -25.63
N SER A 686 -24.52 -19.78 -24.36
CA SER A 686 -23.32 -19.20 -23.89
C SER A 686 -22.16 -19.65 -24.81
N GLN A 687 -22.12 -20.82 -25.46
CA GLN A 687 -20.95 -21.25 -26.26
C GLN A 687 -20.41 -20.38 -27.42
N PRO A 688 -21.22 -19.56 -28.11
CA PRO A 688 -20.67 -18.60 -29.10
C PRO A 688 -20.62 -17.15 -28.61
N VAL A 689 -21.53 -16.73 -27.70
CA VAL A 689 -21.63 -15.33 -27.24
C VAL A 689 -20.93 -15.10 -25.89
N LEU A 690 -20.79 -16.15 -25.07
CA LEU A 690 -20.27 -16.10 -23.68
C LEU A 690 -19.31 -17.27 -23.28
N ILE A 691 -19.18 -18.34 -24.07
CA ILE A 691 -18.58 -19.65 -23.75
C ILE A 691 -18.00 -20.27 -25.03
N SER A 692 -17.24 -19.56 -25.86
CA SER A 692 -16.12 -20.30 -26.46
C SER A 692 -15.19 -20.52 -25.27
N GLY A 693 -15.45 -21.61 -24.53
CA GLY A 693 -15.47 -21.57 -23.06
C GLY A 693 -14.28 -20.88 -22.45
N GLU A 694 -14.45 -19.64 -21.98
CA GLU A 694 -13.41 -18.87 -21.32
C GLU A 694 -13.87 -17.42 -21.10
N ASP A 695 -14.14 -17.05 -19.85
CA ASP A 695 -13.94 -15.66 -19.41
C ASP A 695 -12.58 -15.15 -19.90
N ARG A 696 -11.58 -16.04 -20.05
CA ARG A 696 -10.23 -15.74 -20.54
C ARG A 696 -10.16 -15.30 -22.01
N TRP A 697 -11.00 -15.76 -22.93
CA TRP A 697 -10.92 -15.42 -24.35
C TRP A 697 -11.59 -14.08 -24.58
N LEU A 698 -12.76 -13.86 -23.98
CA LEU A 698 -13.37 -12.53 -23.91
C LEU A 698 -12.42 -11.54 -23.22
N CYS A 699 -11.80 -11.91 -22.10
CA CYS A 699 -10.76 -11.08 -21.47
C CYS A 699 -9.60 -10.81 -22.43
N THR A 700 -9.16 -11.81 -23.20
CA THR A 700 -8.09 -11.65 -24.19
C THR A 700 -8.51 -10.67 -25.30
N LEU A 701 -9.72 -10.78 -25.83
CA LEU A 701 -10.28 -9.87 -26.81
C LEU A 701 -10.43 -8.44 -26.26
N LEU A 702 -10.92 -8.30 -25.02
CA LEU A 702 -11.02 -7.02 -24.32
C LEU A 702 -9.63 -6.40 -24.14
N LEU A 703 -8.64 -7.18 -23.71
CA LEU A 703 -7.25 -6.74 -23.63
C LEU A 703 -6.70 -6.34 -25.01
N GLN A 704 -7.00 -7.09 -26.08
CA GLN A 704 -6.61 -6.76 -27.46
C GLN A 704 -7.26 -5.47 -27.98
N ARG A 705 -8.48 -5.16 -27.52
CA ARG A 705 -9.22 -3.93 -27.84
C ARG A 705 -8.78 -2.71 -27.01
N GLY A 706 -7.91 -2.91 -26.01
CA GLY A 706 -7.38 -1.83 -25.17
C GLY A 706 -8.04 -1.71 -23.79
N TYR A 707 -9.03 -2.55 -23.50
CA TYR A 707 -9.67 -2.57 -22.17
C TYR A 707 -8.74 -3.16 -21.11
N ARG A 708 -9.03 -2.81 -19.85
CA ARG A 708 -8.29 -3.28 -18.68
C ARG A 708 -9.20 -4.19 -17.85
N VAL A 709 -8.62 -5.25 -17.29
CA VAL A 709 -9.27 -6.10 -16.30
C VAL A 709 -8.81 -5.69 -14.92
N GLU A 710 -9.75 -5.39 -14.03
CA GLU A 710 -9.51 -5.05 -12.62
C GLU A 710 -10.30 -5.97 -11.71
N TYR A 711 -9.77 -6.19 -10.51
CA TYR A 711 -10.48 -6.94 -9.47
C TYR A 711 -11.40 -5.98 -8.71
N SER A 712 -12.69 -6.32 -8.62
CA SER A 712 -13.63 -5.64 -7.73
C SER A 712 -13.83 -6.45 -6.47
N ALA A 713 -13.62 -5.83 -5.30
CA ALA A 713 -13.80 -6.51 -4.01
C ALA A 713 -15.27 -6.62 -3.57
N ALA A 714 -16.19 -5.95 -4.28
CA ALA A 714 -17.63 -5.99 -4.01
C ALA A 714 -18.33 -7.17 -4.71
N SER A 715 -17.66 -7.83 -5.67
CA SER A 715 -18.22 -9.00 -6.34
C SER A 715 -17.87 -10.27 -5.56
N ASP A 716 -18.86 -10.85 -4.88
CA ASP A 716 -18.76 -12.17 -4.27
C ASP A 716 -19.24 -13.23 -5.27
N ALA A 717 -18.42 -14.26 -5.49
CA ALA A 717 -18.76 -15.39 -6.36
C ALA A 717 -18.54 -16.71 -5.62
N TYR A 718 -19.59 -17.53 -5.53
CA TYR A 718 -19.53 -18.88 -4.99
C TYR A 718 -19.32 -19.89 -6.13
N THR A 719 -18.39 -20.83 -5.96
CA THR A 719 -18.13 -21.88 -6.96
C THR A 719 -17.83 -23.22 -6.30
N HIS A 720 -18.37 -24.30 -6.85
CA HIS A 720 -18.11 -25.65 -6.38
C HIS A 720 -16.76 -26.16 -6.94
N CYS A 721 -15.89 -26.63 -6.04
CA CYS A 721 -14.66 -27.32 -6.45
C CYS A 721 -14.97 -28.75 -6.90
N PRO A 722 -14.24 -29.30 -7.89
CA PRO A 722 -14.39 -30.70 -8.27
C PRO A 722 -14.02 -31.61 -7.08
N GLU A 723 -14.93 -32.50 -6.68
CA GLU A 723 -14.73 -33.41 -5.56
C GLU A 723 -14.10 -34.75 -6.01
N THR A 724 -14.26 -35.08 -7.29
CA THR A 724 -13.75 -36.32 -7.88
C THR A 724 -12.64 -36.07 -8.91
N PHE A 725 -11.73 -37.04 -9.04
CA PHE A 725 -10.67 -36.98 -10.05
C PHE A 725 -11.22 -36.95 -11.48
N GLY A 726 -12.30 -37.67 -11.75
CA GLY A 726 -12.94 -37.70 -13.09
C GLY A 726 -13.47 -36.33 -13.52
N GLU A 727 -14.09 -35.60 -12.60
CA GLU A 727 -14.54 -34.22 -12.83
C GLU A 727 -13.35 -33.27 -13.03
N PHE A 728 -12.34 -33.36 -12.16
CA PHE A 728 -11.11 -32.57 -12.28
C PHE A 728 -10.41 -32.80 -13.63
N TYR A 729 -10.26 -34.06 -14.04
CA TYR A 729 -9.65 -34.43 -15.32
C TYR A 729 -10.46 -33.90 -16.50
N THR A 730 -11.78 -34.04 -16.46
CA THR A 730 -12.68 -33.52 -17.50
C THR A 730 -12.62 -32.00 -17.60
N GLN A 731 -12.53 -31.29 -16.48
CA GLN A 731 -12.32 -29.83 -16.44
C GLN A 731 -10.96 -29.44 -17.04
N ARG A 732 -9.87 -30.11 -16.64
CA ARG A 732 -8.52 -29.85 -17.17
C ARG A 732 -8.40 -30.11 -18.66
N ARG A 733 -9.00 -31.20 -19.15
CA ARG A 733 -9.06 -31.54 -20.59
C ARG A 733 -9.79 -30.46 -21.41
N ARG A 734 -10.76 -29.76 -20.82
CA ARG A 734 -11.46 -28.63 -21.46
C ARG A 734 -10.66 -27.32 -21.40
N TRP A 735 -10.06 -26.99 -20.24
CA TRP A 735 -9.45 -25.68 -20.00
C TRP A 735 -8.01 -25.54 -20.50
N ALA A 736 -7.22 -26.62 -20.54
CA ALA A 736 -5.82 -26.54 -20.96
C ALA A 736 -5.70 -26.14 -22.46
N PRO A 737 -6.45 -26.76 -23.40
CA PRO A 737 -6.39 -26.37 -24.81
C PRO A 737 -6.89 -24.94 -25.05
N SER A 738 -7.94 -24.50 -24.34
CA SER A 738 -8.47 -23.14 -24.48
C SER A 738 -7.43 -22.10 -24.01
N THR A 739 -6.79 -22.36 -22.86
CA THR A 739 -5.75 -21.48 -22.31
C THR A 739 -4.57 -21.36 -23.28
N MET A 740 -4.15 -22.48 -23.89
CA MET A 740 -3.10 -22.48 -24.91
C MET A 740 -3.51 -21.69 -26.15
N ALA A 741 -4.74 -21.90 -26.64
CA ALA A 741 -5.26 -21.17 -27.80
C ALA A 741 -5.31 -19.65 -27.57
N ASN A 742 -5.70 -19.22 -26.37
CA ASN A 742 -5.71 -17.79 -26.00
C ASN A 742 -4.33 -17.18 -25.90
N ILE A 743 -3.38 -17.88 -25.28
CA ILE A 743 -2.00 -17.41 -25.22
C ILE A 743 -1.44 -17.33 -26.64
N MET A 744 -1.70 -18.34 -27.50
CA MET A 744 -1.29 -18.29 -28.91
C MET A 744 -1.92 -17.12 -29.66
N ASP A 745 -3.22 -16.87 -29.51
CA ASP A 745 -3.89 -15.73 -30.18
C ASP A 745 -3.32 -14.39 -29.72
N LEU A 746 -3.07 -14.23 -28.41
CA LEU A 746 -2.38 -13.05 -27.86
C LEU A 746 -0.97 -12.90 -28.41
N LEU A 747 -0.22 -13.99 -28.56
CA LEU A 747 1.14 -14.00 -29.10
C LEU A 747 1.19 -13.73 -30.61
N ILE A 748 0.19 -14.17 -31.38
CA ILE A 748 0.09 -13.88 -32.82
C ILE A 748 -0.22 -12.39 -33.03
N ASN A 749 -1.17 -11.85 -32.26
CA ASN A 749 -1.64 -10.47 -32.38
C ASN A 749 -0.87 -9.45 -31.52
N TYR A 750 0.25 -9.86 -30.90
CA TYR A 750 0.94 -9.08 -29.86
C TYR A 750 1.33 -7.65 -30.27
N LYS A 751 1.74 -7.43 -31.53
CA LYS A 751 2.12 -6.10 -32.02
C LYS A 751 0.96 -5.11 -31.98
N LYS A 752 -0.24 -5.57 -32.38
CA LYS A 752 -1.47 -4.77 -32.34
C LYS A 752 -1.89 -4.55 -30.89
N THR A 753 -1.87 -5.59 -30.07
CA THR A 753 -2.23 -5.51 -28.65
C THR A 753 -1.36 -4.52 -27.87
N ILE A 754 -0.03 -4.52 -28.07
CA ILE A 754 0.88 -3.55 -27.41
C ILE A 754 0.60 -2.11 -27.86
N LYS A 755 0.16 -1.91 -29.11
CA LYS A 755 -0.17 -0.59 -29.64
C LYS A 755 -1.51 -0.08 -29.10
N CYS A 756 -2.49 -0.97 -28.93
CA CYS A 756 -3.83 -0.63 -28.46
C CYS A 756 -3.96 -0.62 -26.93
N ASN A 757 -3.17 -1.41 -26.19
CA ASN A 757 -3.29 -1.54 -24.74
C ASN A 757 -2.03 -1.09 -24.01
N ASP A 758 -2.17 -0.03 -23.23
CA ASP A 758 -1.09 0.54 -22.42
C ASP A 758 -0.68 -0.33 -21.23
N ASN A 759 -1.40 -1.39 -20.90
CA ASN A 759 -1.02 -2.25 -19.77
C ASN A 759 -0.10 -3.41 -20.18
N ILE A 760 0.06 -3.68 -21.47
CA ILE A 760 0.78 -4.84 -22.00
C ILE A 760 2.15 -4.41 -22.54
N SER A 761 3.24 -4.91 -21.92
CA SER A 761 4.61 -4.62 -22.31
C SER A 761 5.19 -5.65 -23.29
N ARG A 762 6.28 -5.31 -24.00
CA ARG A 762 7.03 -6.27 -24.83
C ARG A 762 7.64 -7.40 -24.00
N LEU A 763 8.10 -7.09 -22.79
CA LEU A 763 8.69 -8.07 -21.87
C LEU A 763 7.63 -9.03 -21.32
N TYR A 764 6.39 -8.55 -21.13
CA TYR A 764 5.26 -9.40 -20.76
C TYR A 764 4.95 -10.43 -21.86
N ILE A 765 4.97 -10.01 -23.12
CA ILE A 765 4.81 -10.94 -24.26
C ILE A 765 5.92 -11.99 -24.27
N ALA A 766 7.17 -11.59 -24.03
CA ALA A 766 8.28 -12.54 -23.91
C ALA A 766 8.09 -13.54 -22.76
N TYR A 767 7.56 -13.09 -21.61
CA TYR A 767 7.18 -13.96 -20.50
C TYR A 767 6.07 -14.94 -20.90
N GLN A 768 5.05 -14.50 -21.65
CA GLN A 768 3.98 -15.37 -22.14
C GLN A 768 4.50 -16.44 -23.13
N VAL A 769 5.50 -16.11 -23.96
CA VAL A 769 6.19 -17.10 -24.81
C VAL A 769 6.87 -18.17 -23.95
N LEU A 770 7.61 -17.77 -22.91
CA LEU A 770 8.29 -18.71 -22.02
C LEU A 770 7.29 -19.57 -21.24
N LEU A 771 6.17 -18.99 -20.79
CA LEU A 771 5.08 -19.72 -20.16
C LEU A 771 4.44 -20.73 -21.10
N MET A 772 4.24 -20.38 -22.37
CA MET A 772 3.72 -21.29 -23.39
C MET A 772 4.66 -22.48 -23.62
N ILE A 773 5.97 -22.22 -23.72
CA ILE A 773 6.98 -23.30 -23.84
C ILE A 773 6.96 -24.19 -22.59
N GLY A 774 6.95 -23.60 -21.39
CA GLY A 774 6.91 -24.35 -20.13
C GLY A 774 5.63 -25.17 -19.93
N THR A 775 4.48 -24.66 -20.37
CA THR A 775 3.20 -25.40 -20.31
C THR A 775 3.16 -26.56 -21.29
N ILE A 776 3.73 -26.43 -22.49
CA ILE A 776 3.84 -27.54 -23.45
C ILE A 776 4.79 -28.64 -22.94
N LEU A 777 5.93 -28.25 -22.37
CA LEU A 777 6.92 -29.18 -21.79
C LEU A 777 6.50 -29.75 -20.43
N GLY A 778 5.43 -29.22 -19.84
CA GLY A 778 4.97 -29.61 -18.51
C GLY A 778 4.45 -31.05 -18.50
N PRO A 779 4.77 -31.87 -17.46
CA PRO A 779 4.37 -33.27 -17.39
C PRO A 779 2.84 -33.44 -17.47
N GLY A 780 2.06 -32.53 -16.89
CA GLY A 780 0.59 -32.58 -16.96
C GLY A 780 0.01 -32.49 -18.37
N THR A 781 0.62 -31.72 -19.25
CA THR A 781 0.20 -31.58 -20.65
C THR A 781 0.59 -32.82 -21.46
N ILE A 782 1.77 -33.38 -21.17
CA ILE A 782 2.24 -34.64 -21.74
C ILE A 782 1.32 -35.80 -21.35
N PHE A 783 0.93 -35.89 -20.06
CA PHE A 783 -0.04 -36.89 -19.58
C PHE A 783 -1.42 -36.72 -20.22
N LEU A 784 -1.89 -35.48 -20.41
CA LEU A 784 -3.17 -35.21 -21.11
C LEU A 784 -3.10 -35.59 -22.60
N MET A 785 -1.98 -35.32 -23.28
CA MET A 785 -1.79 -35.72 -24.67
C MET A 785 -1.68 -37.24 -24.81
N LEU A 786 -0.92 -37.91 -23.94
CA LEU A 786 -0.82 -39.38 -23.92
C LEU A 786 -2.16 -40.04 -23.57
N GLY A 787 -2.90 -39.51 -22.58
CA GLY A 787 -4.22 -40.01 -22.20
C GLY A 787 -5.29 -39.76 -23.27
N GLY A 788 -5.16 -38.69 -24.07
CA GLY A 788 -5.99 -38.47 -25.26
C GLY A 788 -5.66 -39.45 -26.39
N PHE A 789 -4.38 -39.75 -26.60
CA PHE A 789 -3.91 -40.70 -27.61
C PHE A 789 -4.24 -42.16 -27.27
N LEU A 790 -4.24 -42.50 -25.98
CA LEU A 790 -4.60 -43.83 -25.47
C LEU A 790 -6.10 -44.00 -25.21
N GLY A 791 -6.88 -42.92 -25.30
CA GLY A 791 -8.27 -42.83 -24.85
C GLY A 791 -9.35 -42.88 -25.94
N GLU A 792 -9.03 -43.18 -27.21
CA GLU A 792 -10.03 -43.56 -28.21
C GLU A 792 -10.22 -45.09 -28.22
N PRO A 793 -11.25 -45.65 -27.54
CA PRO A 793 -11.79 -46.94 -27.91
C PRO A 793 -12.77 -46.77 -29.08
N GLN A 794 -12.61 -47.66 -30.04
CA GLN A 794 -13.40 -47.90 -31.25
C GLN A 794 -14.91 -48.13 -30.97
N ASN A 795 -15.70 -47.08 -30.73
CA ASN A 795 -17.17 -47.23 -30.57
C ASN A 795 -17.98 -46.74 -31.78
N GLY A 796 -17.47 -46.90 -33.00
CA GLY A 796 -18.15 -46.49 -34.23
C GLY A 796 -18.15 -47.49 -35.40
N LEU A 797 -17.64 -48.71 -35.22
CA LEU A 797 -17.40 -49.63 -36.35
C LEU A 797 -17.81 -51.10 -36.11
N LEU A 798 -18.74 -51.35 -35.19
CA LEU A 798 -19.32 -52.68 -34.96
C LEU A 798 -20.83 -52.63 -34.72
N LEU A 799 -21.60 -52.13 -35.70
CA LEU A 799 -23.02 -52.49 -35.88
C LEU A 799 -23.33 -52.47 -37.40
N SER A 800 -22.76 -53.43 -38.12
CA SER A 800 -23.30 -53.92 -39.39
C SER A 800 -23.07 -55.42 -39.47
N ASN A 801 -24.00 -56.17 -38.86
CA ASN A 801 -24.49 -57.47 -39.30
C ASN A 801 -25.75 -57.80 -38.50
#